data_AF-A0A3D1I7Q0-F1
#
_entry.id   AF-A0A3D1I7Q0-F1
#
_cell.length_a   1.000
_cell.length_b   1.000
_cell.length_c   1.000
_cell.angle_alpha   90.00
_cell.angle_beta   90.00
_cell.angle_gamma   90.00
#
_symmetry.space_group_name_H-M   'P 1'
#
loop_
_entity.id
_entity.type
_entity.pdbx_description
1 polymer ?
#
loop_
_entity_poly.entity_id
_entity_poly.type
_entity_poly.pdbx_seq_one_letter_code
_entity_poly.pdbx_strand_id
1 'polypeptide(L)'
;MLVLLAALQASGWCVPTPWALGFAAPPRMPFVADLNADGLADLLVVFPEAPGILDSSLNQGGQKAGRPFQGLNPFVGGIRAATVGDLDGDGKPDVAAFADGYLHVAIGKGDGSFERTLRWCAVPGEWNDPYLLEEPKSRLVLVDRKSGRAVTVDLRTRRASPLAFPKGVVWATDGEGKWAMRGDGQLGRWIEGGRFDPLKGVKMPQGSSPGACRGFLATATELRSPDGSVVQMPSTALPAAREVRRLADADGDGDLDVFVFRYGTEPHTAHEVLLLRAVGPNETDGDRDGLTDEEERRLGTDPRNHDTDGDGLLDGWEANGFRGLDLPGLGCDPKTPDAVCYLAPFEGTDRKMQEAEMARATQLYARYGISLRLVWQDSIPKGEQQRPWWELRDRYLPEAHRGIAHWMQLTPGGGGQSGMLDDGGGCGGSEGTLWATFSHEFGHQIGLDHSGFWKPAWCPIYPSLMNYAYGYALEDDRNKIQFSTGRFASLVLRETALDETLPFPIDQVAFLAKGPYRFNLKADGSRTLIDWNWNGVFGERNVRADINYGYSTTAGVRQTVGKAAGSPWLLAKGKEAWLLSLQTAPNAPDRPGLVGLRRLGKDRRWSEPAIVAERAAGDPAGVLFEGQILLLYPTERGVQWLRTSLDGKPAGPPRPVGGEADAVPTAGLLRGKPVAALWSPGSRKATLWRFDGQWRPIPGGTIEANSPVALCEDTRTGNLIGGLLASQGGKYQGRWAIQRWLVQGDGSLVRGPLEFVEGERGGARGVGRPTVLFDSSKDAGKNGRIWFFCRGGEWGSKRSVCFVAHQVADANKSNGWLVKMLYDEWTTSRSSPHAAWFDGDILYAYRWADDSPQNDGVLHVGYRGTGIEEEPMGDFDDVGFVKRFGLRHSILYLGADERPRLR
;
A
#
# COMPACT_ATOMS: atom_id res chain seq x y z
N MET A 1 13.51 48.50 8.64
CA MET A 1 14.60 47.52 8.79
C MET A 1 15.13 47.40 10.22
N LEU A 2 15.73 48.45 10.84
CA LEU A 2 16.19 48.41 12.26
C LEU A 2 15.11 48.05 13.29
N VAL A 3 13.82 48.30 12.96
CA VAL A 3 12.67 48.00 13.82
C VAL A 3 12.24 46.53 13.76
N LEU A 4 12.51 45.82 12.66
CA LEU A 4 11.94 44.48 12.40
C LEU A 4 12.59 43.36 13.23
N LEU A 5 13.88 43.46 13.57
CA LEU A 5 14.56 42.44 14.38
C LEU A 5 14.61 42.72 15.88
N ALA A 6 14.67 43.99 16.27
CA ALA A 6 14.48 44.37 17.67
C ALA A 6 13.06 43.97 18.14
N ALA A 7 12.11 43.98 17.20
CA ALA A 7 10.80 43.36 17.29
C ALA A 7 10.90 41.82 17.45
N LEU A 8 11.43 41.08 16.48
CA LEU A 8 11.51 39.60 16.53
C LEU A 8 12.28 39.01 17.74
N GLN A 9 13.29 39.71 18.26
CA GLN A 9 13.99 39.27 19.49
C GLN A 9 13.14 39.37 20.76
N ALA A 10 12.07 40.18 20.77
CA ALA A 10 11.18 40.35 21.91
C ALA A 10 9.94 39.43 21.86
N SER A 11 9.59 38.91 20.69
CA SER A 11 8.24 38.38 20.39
C SER A 11 8.13 36.86 20.24
N GLY A 12 9.18 36.20 19.71
CA GLY A 12 9.24 34.75 19.57
C GLY A 12 8.66 34.20 18.26
N TRP A 13 8.30 32.91 18.28
CA TRP A 13 7.79 32.14 17.15
C TRP A 13 6.62 31.28 17.63
N CYS A 14 5.68 30.99 16.73
CA CYS A 14 4.69 29.94 16.95
C CYS A 14 5.34 28.56 16.95
N VAL A 15 4.62 27.57 17.47
CA VAL A 15 5.04 26.17 17.32
C VAL A 15 5.07 25.81 15.82
N PRO A 16 5.96 24.90 15.38
CA PRO A 16 5.94 24.44 13.99
C PRO A 16 4.64 23.70 13.66
N THR A 17 3.87 24.20 12.69
CA THR A 17 2.57 23.64 12.31
C THR A 17 2.64 22.96 10.93
N PRO A 18 1.93 21.84 10.71
CA PRO A 18 1.78 21.26 9.38
C PRO A 18 1.05 22.22 8.46
N TRP A 19 1.66 22.51 7.31
CA TRP A 19 1.09 23.42 6.32
C TRP A 19 0.62 22.70 5.06
N ALA A 20 1.40 21.72 4.59
CA ALA A 20 1.07 20.93 3.40
C ALA A 20 1.77 19.57 3.40
N LEU A 21 1.27 18.64 2.59
CA LEU A 21 1.83 17.30 2.40
C LEU A 21 2.09 17.00 0.91
N GLY A 22 3.23 16.38 0.61
CA GLY A 22 3.56 15.92 -0.76
C GLY A 22 4.32 16.92 -1.64
N PHE A 23 4.45 18.18 -1.18
CA PHE A 23 5.29 19.20 -1.83
C PHE A 23 6.80 18.95 -1.60
N ALA A 24 7.17 18.22 -0.53
CA ALA A 24 8.57 17.92 -0.21
C ALA A 24 8.98 16.47 -0.58
N ALA A 25 8.51 15.94 -1.71
CA ALA A 25 8.86 14.58 -2.17
C ALA A 25 9.87 14.60 -3.33
N PRO A 26 10.98 13.82 -3.30
CA PRO A 26 11.90 13.76 -4.43
C PRO A 26 11.20 13.24 -5.71
N PRO A 27 11.56 13.75 -6.91
CA PRO A 27 12.58 14.75 -7.21
C PRO A 27 12.08 16.21 -7.24
N ARG A 28 10.95 16.56 -6.60
CA ARG A 28 10.35 17.90 -6.65
C ARG A 28 11.27 18.99 -6.08
N MET A 29 11.33 20.13 -6.76
CA MET A 29 12.05 21.34 -6.34
C MET A 29 11.05 22.37 -5.76
N PRO A 30 11.10 22.69 -4.47
CA PRO A 30 10.10 23.53 -3.81
C PRO A 30 10.47 25.02 -3.79
N PHE A 31 9.45 25.85 -3.91
CA PHE A 31 9.51 27.30 -3.87
C PHE A 31 8.29 27.86 -3.13
N VAL A 32 8.40 29.12 -2.72
CA VAL A 32 7.30 29.91 -2.19
C VAL A 32 7.33 31.28 -2.85
N ALA A 33 6.16 31.80 -3.21
CA ALA A 33 5.98 33.11 -3.81
C ALA A 33 4.49 33.47 -3.77
N ASP A 34 4.15 34.74 -3.83
CA ASP A 34 2.76 35.20 -3.99
C ASP A 34 2.32 35.04 -5.46
N LEU A 35 1.75 33.89 -5.80
CA LEU A 35 1.44 33.49 -7.17
C LEU A 35 0.17 34.14 -7.72
N ASN A 36 -0.64 34.74 -6.84
CA ASN A 36 -1.94 35.32 -7.19
C ASN A 36 -2.06 36.83 -6.89
N ALA A 37 -0.99 37.44 -6.38
CA ALA A 37 -0.89 38.84 -5.99
C ALA A 37 -1.86 39.26 -4.86
N ASP A 38 -2.17 38.35 -3.94
CA ASP A 38 -3.01 38.64 -2.75
C ASP A 38 -2.20 39.11 -1.53
N GLY A 39 -0.87 39.14 -1.64
CA GLY A 39 0.05 39.55 -0.58
C GLY A 39 0.50 38.40 0.32
N LEU A 40 0.01 37.17 0.09
CA LEU A 40 0.35 36.00 0.88
C LEU A 40 1.26 35.05 0.11
N ALA A 41 2.17 34.39 0.82
CA ALA A 41 3.04 33.40 0.21
C ALA A 41 2.28 32.10 -0.11
N ASP A 42 2.34 31.69 -1.37
CA ASP A 42 1.82 30.41 -1.87
C ASP A 42 2.93 29.36 -2.01
N LEU A 43 2.53 28.10 -2.20
CA LEU A 43 3.45 27.00 -2.50
C LEU A 43 3.53 26.72 -3.99
N LEU A 44 4.75 26.48 -4.47
CA LEU A 44 5.02 26.04 -5.84
C LEU A 44 6.07 24.92 -5.85
N VAL A 45 5.84 23.86 -6.61
CA VAL A 45 6.85 22.83 -6.87
C VAL A 45 7.06 22.58 -8.35
N VAL A 46 8.33 22.43 -8.72
CA VAL A 46 8.75 22.02 -10.06
C VAL A 46 9.08 20.53 -10.03
N PHE A 47 8.31 19.73 -10.78
CA PHE A 47 8.63 18.33 -11.04
C PHE A 47 9.53 18.23 -12.27
N PRO A 48 10.78 17.73 -12.13
CA PRO A 48 11.79 17.86 -13.18
C PRO A 48 11.79 16.76 -14.24
N GLU A 49 11.19 15.59 -13.98
CA GLU A 49 11.21 14.46 -14.93
C GLU A 49 10.30 14.73 -16.13
N ALA A 50 10.36 13.91 -17.17
CA ALA A 50 9.55 14.11 -18.38
C ALA A 50 8.18 13.41 -18.27
N PRO A 51 7.05 14.11 -18.48
CA PRO A 51 6.93 15.54 -18.73
C PRO A 51 7.13 16.37 -17.45
N GLY A 52 7.84 17.50 -17.55
CA GLY A 52 7.98 18.38 -16.39
C GLY A 52 6.67 19.10 -16.10
N ILE A 53 6.35 19.29 -14.82
CA ILE A 53 5.06 19.80 -14.34
C ILE A 53 5.31 20.84 -13.25
N LEU A 54 4.43 21.84 -13.19
CA LEU A 54 4.34 22.79 -12.07
C LEU A 54 3.05 22.54 -11.30
N ASP A 55 3.17 22.25 -10.01
CA ASP A 55 2.04 22.15 -9.09
C ASP A 55 2.04 23.35 -8.13
N SER A 56 0.87 23.95 -7.93
CA SER A 56 0.65 25.14 -7.12
C SER A 56 -0.34 24.84 -5.99
N SER A 57 -0.23 25.55 -4.87
CA SER A 57 -1.23 25.59 -3.81
C SER A 57 -1.29 27.00 -3.25
N LEU A 58 -2.47 27.63 -3.35
CA LEU A 58 -2.68 29.02 -2.99
C LEU A 58 -3.06 29.13 -1.51
N ASN A 59 -2.37 29.99 -0.76
CA ASN A 59 -2.67 30.31 0.61
C ASN A 59 -4.12 30.82 0.76
N GLN A 60 -4.81 30.39 1.81
CA GLN A 60 -6.18 30.78 2.11
C GLN A 60 -6.20 31.64 3.37
N GLY A 61 -6.09 32.95 3.16
CA GLY A 61 -6.28 33.96 4.21
C GLY A 61 -5.23 33.93 5.33
N GLY A 62 -4.04 33.36 5.09
CA GLY A 62 -2.98 33.22 6.07
C GLY A 62 -3.16 32.06 7.05
N GLN A 63 -4.25 31.29 6.91
CA GLN A 63 -4.64 30.28 7.89
C GLN A 63 -4.22 28.86 7.48
N LYS A 64 -4.41 28.48 6.21
CA LYS A 64 -3.96 27.20 5.66
C LYS A 64 -3.59 27.30 4.19
N ALA A 65 -2.89 26.28 3.70
CA ALA A 65 -2.72 26.05 2.27
C ALA A 65 -4.07 25.71 1.59
N GLY A 66 -4.26 26.15 0.35
CA GLY A 66 -5.38 25.75 -0.48
C GLY A 66 -5.14 24.40 -1.15
N ARG A 67 -6.20 23.77 -1.66
CA ARG A 67 -6.08 22.50 -2.39
C ARG A 67 -5.07 22.59 -3.54
N PRO A 68 -4.12 21.63 -3.64
CA PRO A 68 -3.13 21.64 -4.71
C PRO A 68 -3.76 21.44 -6.09
N PHE A 69 -3.23 22.11 -7.10
CA PHE A 69 -3.62 21.94 -8.49
C PHE A 69 -2.42 22.03 -9.44
N GLN A 70 -2.59 21.51 -10.65
CA GLN A 70 -1.56 21.60 -11.68
C GLN A 70 -1.58 23.00 -12.30
N GLY A 71 -0.60 23.84 -11.96
CA GLY A 71 -0.43 25.18 -12.52
C GLY A 71 0.04 25.16 -13.99
N LEU A 72 0.80 24.13 -14.39
CA LEU A 72 1.21 23.90 -15.79
C LEU A 72 1.59 22.44 -16.06
N ASN A 73 0.95 21.82 -17.05
CA ASN A 73 1.28 20.48 -17.54
C ASN A 73 1.02 20.35 -19.06
N PRO A 74 2.03 20.05 -19.90
CA PRO A 74 3.45 19.90 -19.58
C PRO A 74 4.23 21.22 -19.73
N PHE A 75 5.25 21.41 -18.89
CA PHE A 75 6.24 22.49 -19.00
C PHE A 75 7.40 22.09 -19.93
N VAL A 76 8.52 21.60 -19.36
CA VAL A 76 9.67 21.05 -20.08
C VAL A 76 10.25 19.89 -19.27
N GLY A 77 10.58 18.77 -19.91
CA GLY A 77 11.17 17.61 -19.22
C GLY A 77 12.67 17.73 -19.02
N GLY A 78 13.22 16.97 -18.08
CA GLY A 78 14.67 16.94 -17.83
C GLY A 78 15.20 18.24 -17.22
N ILE A 79 14.40 18.91 -16.40
CA ILE A 79 14.79 20.15 -15.70
C ILE A 79 15.92 19.81 -14.73
N ARG A 80 17.01 20.57 -14.82
CA ARG A 80 18.20 20.35 -13.99
C ARG A 80 18.39 21.42 -12.92
N ALA A 81 17.77 22.59 -13.11
CA ALA A 81 17.73 23.68 -12.14
C ALA A 81 16.49 24.54 -12.40
N ALA A 82 15.91 25.12 -11.35
CA ALA A 82 14.80 26.06 -11.45
C ALA A 82 14.89 27.15 -10.40
N THR A 83 14.24 28.29 -10.64
CA THR A 83 14.02 29.39 -9.69
C THR A 83 12.69 30.09 -9.99
N VAL A 84 12.21 30.86 -9.03
CA VAL A 84 10.97 31.65 -9.12
C VAL A 84 11.30 33.13 -8.91
N GLY A 85 10.60 34.01 -9.63
CA GLY A 85 10.71 35.47 -9.52
C GLY A 85 9.95 36.16 -10.64
N ASP A 86 9.79 37.48 -10.59
CA ASP A 86 9.16 38.26 -11.67
C ASP A 86 10.15 38.46 -12.82
N LEU A 87 9.95 37.72 -13.93
CA LEU A 87 10.93 37.63 -15.03
C LEU A 87 10.55 38.49 -16.24
N ASP A 88 9.29 38.86 -16.39
CA ASP A 88 8.83 39.76 -17.45
C ASP A 88 8.48 41.19 -16.97
N GLY A 89 8.49 41.41 -15.65
CA GLY A 89 8.31 42.71 -15.01
C GLY A 89 6.83 43.09 -14.83
N ASP A 90 5.92 42.13 -14.91
CA ASP A 90 4.48 42.37 -14.71
C ASP A 90 4.03 42.33 -13.24
N GLY A 91 4.98 42.05 -12.33
CA GLY A 91 4.76 41.97 -10.89
C GLY A 91 4.25 40.62 -10.41
N LYS A 92 4.16 39.60 -11.27
CA LYS A 92 3.72 38.25 -10.92
C LYS A 92 4.90 37.28 -10.95
N PRO A 93 4.95 36.29 -10.06
CA PRO A 93 6.02 35.31 -10.10
C PRO A 93 5.94 34.40 -11.32
N ASP A 94 7.06 34.29 -12.02
CA ASP A 94 7.32 33.35 -13.09
C ASP A 94 8.26 32.23 -12.62
N VAL A 95 8.35 31.14 -13.39
CA VAL A 95 9.29 30.04 -13.13
C VAL A 95 10.31 29.93 -14.25
N ALA A 96 11.59 30.16 -13.96
CA ALA A 96 12.66 29.82 -14.87
C ALA A 96 13.18 28.41 -14.61
N ALA A 97 13.36 27.61 -15.68
CA ALA A 97 13.91 26.27 -15.61
C ALA A 97 14.99 26.06 -16.67
N PHE A 98 16.10 25.44 -16.27
CA PHE A 98 17.20 25.09 -17.17
C PHE A 98 17.11 23.63 -17.60
N ALA A 99 16.97 23.41 -18.91
CA ALA A 99 16.92 22.09 -19.55
C ALA A 99 17.45 22.16 -20.98
N ASP A 100 18.12 21.08 -21.43
CA ASP A 100 18.62 20.92 -22.80
C ASP A 100 19.49 22.09 -23.33
N GLY A 101 20.21 22.78 -22.45
CA GLY A 101 21.06 23.92 -22.82
C GLY A 101 20.32 25.25 -23.00
N TYR A 102 19.04 25.30 -22.62
CA TYR A 102 18.20 26.49 -22.66
C TYR A 102 17.61 26.80 -21.29
N LEU A 103 17.40 28.09 -21.04
CA LEU A 103 16.39 28.52 -20.09
C LEU A 103 15.02 28.52 -20.77
N HIS A 104 14.07 27.86 -20.12
CA HIS A 104 12.65 27.90 -20.41
C HIS A 104 11.97 28.66 -19.27
N VAL A 105 10.86 29.32 -19.55
CA VAL A 105 10.12 30.03 -18.50
C VAL A 105 8.65 29.69 -18.58
N ALA A 106 8.02 29.58 -17.43
CA ALA A 106 6.58 29.55 -17.29
C ALA A 106 6.14 30.93 -16.76
N ILE A 107 5.45 31.70 -17.60
CA ILE A 107 4.96 33.04 -17.25
C ILE A 107 3.75 32.92 -16.33
N GLY A 108 3.78 33.56 -15.18
CA GLY A 108 2.71 33.56 -14.20
C GLY A 108 1.49 34.35 -14.68
N LYS A 109 0.29 33.78 -14.55
CA LYS A 109 -0.94 34.49 -14.93
C LYS A 109 -1.53 35.33 -13.79
N GLY A 110 -1.09 35.10 -12.56
CA GLY A 110 -1.61 35.76 -11.36
C GLY A 110 -2.78 35.01 -10.73
N ASP A 111 -2.93 33.72 -11.01
CA ASP A 111 -3.92 32.82 -10.42
C ASP A 111 -3.29 31.48 -10.00
N GLY A 112 -1.96 31.43 -9.88
CA GLY A 112 -1.20 30.19 -9.67
C GLY A 112 -1.04 29.29 -10.90
N SER A 113 -1.62 29.65 -12.04
CA SER A 113 -1.36 28.98 -13.33
C SER A 113 -0.33 29.71 -14.18
N PHE A 114 0.26 29.00 -15.14
CA PHE A 114 1.35 29.53 -15.95
C PHE A 114 1.14 29.30 -17.46
N GLU A 115 1.80 30.13 -18.28
CA GLU A 115 1.94 29.94 -19.72
C GLU A 115 3.38 29.57 -20.08
N ARG A 116 3.56 28.47 -20.83
CA ARG A 116 4.91 28.02 -21.19
C ARG A 116 5.53 28.87 -22.30
N THR A 117 6.78 29.27 -22.06
CA THR A 117 7.68 29.89 -23.05
C THR A 117 8.96 29.06 -23.14
N LEU A 118 9.05 28.20 -24.16
CA LEU A 118 10.19 27.31 -24.35
C LEU A 118 11.36 28.02 -25.04
N ARG A 119 12.58 27.60 -24.69
CA ARG A 119 13.84 28.09 -25.28
C ARG A 119 13.95 29.62 -25.25
N TRP A 120 13.58 30.24 -24.14
CA TRP A 120 13.65 31.69 -23.94
C TRP A 120 15.07 32.22 -24.18
N CYS A 121 16.09 31.58 -23.59
CA CYS A 121 17.48 31.99 -23.73
C CYS A 121 18.37 30.75 -23.94
N ALA A 122 19.21 30.78 -24.96
CA ALA A 122 20.25 29.76 -25.15
C ALA A 122 21.40 30.00 -24.18
N VAL A 123 21.78 28.97 -23.43
CA VAL A 123 22.90 29.02 -22.49
C VAL A 123 23.89 27.88 -22.79
N PRO A 124 24.55 27.93 -23.96
CA PRO A 124 25.31 26.80 -24.49
C PRO A 124 26.52 26.45 -23.61
N GLY A 125 26.82 25.15 -23.56
CA GLY A 125 27.99 24.59 -22.89
C GLY A 125 27.65 23.39 -22.02
N GLU A 126 28.68 22.76 -21.47
CA GLU A 126 28.51 21.65 -20.54
C GLU A 126 28.19 22.17 -19.14
N TRP A 127 27.08 21.68 -18.59
CA TRP A 127 26.61 21.94 -17.24
C TRP A 127 26.48 20.59 -16.53
N ASN A 128 27.32 20.31 -15.54
CA ASN A 128 27.37 19.02 -14.86
C ASN A 128 26.40 18.95 -13.68
N ASP A 129 26.25 20.05 -12.97
CA ASP A 129 25.36 20.16 -11.82
C ASP A 129 24.82 21.59 -11.69
N PRO A 130 23.89 21.99 -12.57
CA PRO A 130 23.41 23.37 -12.62
C PRO A 130 22.57 23.73 -11.38
N TYR A 131 22.65 25.00 -11.01
CA TYR A 131 21.85 25.68 -9.98
C TYR A 131 21.46 27.06 -10.51
N LEU A 132 20.22 27.47 -10.29
CA LEU A 132 19.65 28.71 -10.81
C LEU A 132 19.16 29.56 -9.64
N LEU A 133 19.43 30.86 -9.69
CA LEU A 133 18.98 31.86 -8.71
C LEU A 133 18.59 33.18 -9.41
N GLU A 134 17.71 33.96 -8.78
CA GLU A 134 17.11 35.19 -9.33
C GLU A 134 17.66 36.48 -8.70
N GLU A 135 18.43 37.20 -9.52
CA GLU A 135 18.91 38.59 -9.45
C GLU A 135 17.89 39.73 -9.28
N PRO A 136 17.85 40.53 -8.19
CA PRO A 136 17.14 41.81 -8.21
C PRO A 136 17.53 42.64 -9.44
N LYS A 137 16.53 43.27 -10.09
CA LYS A 137 16.65 44.02 -11.35
C LYS A 137 16.69 43.13 -12.61
N SER A 138 15.95 42.04 -12.62
CA SER A 138 15.65 41.25 -13.82
C SER A 138 16.88 40.52 -14.40
N ARG A 139 17.60 39.77 -13.56
CA ARG A 139 18.73 38.92 -13.97
C ARG A 139 18.60 37.51 -13.40
N LEU A 140 19.04 36.50 -14.14
CA LEU A 140 19.20 35.13 -13.62
C LEU A 140 20.68 34.77 -13.56
N VAL A 141 21.10 34.03 -12.54
CA VAL A 141 22.45 33.45 -12.50
C VAL A 141 22.36 31.94 -12.57
N LEU A 142 22.95 31.36 -13.61
CA LEU A 142 23.11 29.91 -13.74
C LEU A 142 24.54 29.54 -13.35
N VAL A 143 24.68 28.67 -12.36
CA VAL A 143 25.96 28.21 -11.80
C VAL A 143 26.07 26.71 -11.95
N ASP A 144 27.21 26.19 -12.41
CA ASP A 144 27.56 24.78 -12.29
C ASP A 144 28.22 24.57 -10.92
N ARG A 145 27.53 23.90 -10.00
CA ARG A 145 28.00 23.66 -8.63
C ARG A 145 29.29 22.85 -8.58
N LYS A 146 29.57 22.04 -9.61
CA LYS A 146 30.76 21.19 -9.70
C LYS A 146 31.96 21.96 -10.23
N SER A 147 31.80 22.72 -11.30
CA SER A 147 32.93 23.44 -11.94
C SER A 147 33.14 24.86 -11.42
N GLY A 148 32.12 25.47 -10.80
CA GLY A 148 32.10 26.88 -10.42
C GLY A 148 31.92 27.84 -11.61
N ARG A 149 31.68 27.32 -12.82
CA ARG A 149 31.30 28.12 -13.98
C ARG A 149 29.97 28.81 -13.69
N ALA A 150 29.87 30.10 -13.98
CA ALA A 150 28.62 30.83 -13.86
C ALA A 150 28.38 31.76 -15.05
N VAL A 151 27.12 32.01 -15.35
CA VAL A 151 26.68 33.02 -16.31
C VAL A 151 25.52 33.81 -15.73
N THR A 152 25.49 35.11 -15.98
CA THR A 152 24.30 35.95 -15.80
C THR A 152 23.50 35.97 -17.09
N VAL A 153 22.19 35.84 -17.00
CA VAL A 153 21.25 36.04 -18.09
C VAL A 153 20.46 37.31 -17.81
N ASP A 154 20.61 38.29 -18.70
CA ASP A 154 19.81 39.52 -18.66
C ASP A 154 18.43 39.23 -19.23
N LEU A 155 17.38 39.46 -18.44
CA LEU A 155 16.02 39.04 -18.81
C LEU A 155 15.43 39.87 -19.95
N ARG A 156 15.85 41.13 -20.10
CA ARG A 156 15.38 42.04 -21.16
C ARG A 156 16.01 41.71 -22.51
N THR A 157 17.33 41.54 -22.53
CA THR A 157 18.10 41.27 -23.76
C THR A 157 18.19 39.80 -24.10
N ARG A 158 17.86 38.91 -23.14
CA ARG A 158 17.94 37.45 -23.25
C ARG A 158 19.36 36.98 -23.59
N ARG A 159 20.37 37.70 -23.10
CA ARG A 159 21.79 37.40 -23.35
C ARG A 159 22.46 36.84 -22.10
N ALA A 160 23.12 35.71 -22.28
CA ALA A 160 24.01 35.13 -21.28
C ALA A 160 25.42 35.75 -21.37
N SER A 161 25.98 36.13 -20.22
CA SER A 161 27.35 36.67 -20.09
C SER A 161 28.09 35.96 -18.95
N PRO A 162 29.41 35.72 -19.05
CA PRO A 162 30.18 35.08 -17.98
C PRO A 162 30.12 35.85 -16.66
N LEU A 163 30.06 35.12 -15.55
CA LEU A 163 30.14 35.66 -14.19
C LEU A 163 31.24 34.95 -13.40
N ALA A 164 32.02 35.70 -12.63
CA ALA A 164 32.93 35.13 -11.64
C ALA A 164 32.16 34.76 -10.38
N PHE A 165 32.05 33.47 -10.08
CA PHE A 165 31.30 32.94 -8.93
C PHE A 165 32.21 32.05 -8.05
N PRO A 166 32.01 32.02 -6.71
CA PRO A 166 32.89 31.23 -5.86
C PRO A 166 32.77 29.73 -6.14
N LYS A 167 33.91 29.04 -6.14
CA LYS A 167 33.95 27.59 -6.36
C LYS A 167 33.35 26.81 -5.19
N GLY A 168 32.73 25.67 -5.51
CA GLY A 168 32.21 24.71 -4.52
C GLY A 168 30.95 25.17 -3.79
N VAL A 169 30.31 26.24 -4.26
CA VAL A 169 29.01 26.71 -3.78
C VAL A 169 27.91 25.82 -4.33
N VAL A 170 27.04 25.32 -3.45
CA VAL A 170 25.94 24.42 -3.78
C VAL A 170 24.55 25.04 -3.59
N TRP A 171 24.49 26.19 -2.93
CA TRP A 171 23.31 27.03 -2.73
C TRP A 171 23.75 28.48 -2.57
N ALA A 172 22.99 29.44 -3.13
CA ALA A 172 23.23 30.86 -2.95
C ALA A 172 21.97 31.69 -3.25
N THR A 173 21.98 32.93 -2.76
CA THR A 173 21.04 34.00 -3.05
C THR A 173 21.81 35.30 -3.27
N ASP A 174 21.23 36.20 -4.05
CA ASP A 174 21.71 37.55 -4.38
C ASP A 174 21.08 38.67 -3.54
N GLY A 175 20.05 38.37 -2.73
CA GLY A 175 19.35 39.35 -1.90
C GLY A 175 20.32 40.15 -1.03
N GLU A 176 19.91 41.25 -0.41
CA GLU A 176 20.77 42.25 0.27
C GLU A 176 21.94 41.70 1.14
N GLY A 177 21.89 40.43 1.58
CA GLY A 177 22.97 39.68 2.23
C GLY A 177 24.00 38.94 1.34
N LYS A 178 23.73 38.63 0.07
CA LYS A 178 24.55 37.79 -0.85
C LYS A 178 25.03 36.49 -0.19
N TRP A 179 24.10 35.70 0.36
CA TRP A 179 24.42 34.48 1.09
C TRP A 179 24.78 33.31 0.14
N ALA A 180 25.69 32.46 0.58
CA ALA A 180 26.09 31.25 -0.13
C ALA A 180 26.45 30.13 0.85
N MET A 181 26.35 28.90 0.36
CA MET A 181 26.71 27.69 1.10
C MET A 181 27.59 26.80 0.24
N ARG A 182 28.65 26.25 0.82
CA ARG A 182 29.52 25.26 0.16
C ARG A 182 29.03 23.83 0.37
N GLY A 183 29.52 22.90 -0.46
CA GLY A 183 29.13 21.48 -0.42
C GLY A 183 29.43 20.76 0.90
N ASP A 184 30.33 21.30 1.72
CA ASP A 184 30.59 20.82 3.08
C ASP A 184 29.59 21.34 4.11
N GLY A 185 28.67 22.24 3.73
CA GLY A 185 27.68 22.89 4.60
C GLY A 185 28.11 24.24 5.18
N GLN A 186 29.33 24.73 4.89
CA GLN A 186 29.82 26.01 5.39
C GLN A 186 29.02 27.17 4.76
N LEU A 187 28.40 27.99 5.60
CA LEU A 187 27.71 29.21 5.20
C LEU A 187 28.66 30.40 5.12
N GLY A 188 28.36 31.37 4.27
CA GLY A 188 29.15 32.56 4.06
C GLY A 188 28.48 33.55 3.14
N ARG A 189 29.16 34.67 2.86
CA ARG A 189 28.76 35.64 1.84
C ARG A 189 29.55 35.41 0.57
N TRP A 190 28.89 35.46 -0.58
CA TRP A 190 29.58 35.53 -1.86
C TRP A 190 29.76 36.98 -2.29
N ILE A 191 30.92 37.28 -2.87
CA ILE A 191 31.31 38.63 -3.25
C ILE A 191 31.70 38.58 -4.73
N GLU A 192 31.28 39.61 -5.47
CA GLU A 192 31.66 39.79 -6.87
C GLU A 192 33.18 39.68 -7.05
N GLY A 193 33.60 38.98 -8.10
CA GLY A 193 34.98 38.53 -8.28
C GLY A 193 35.24 37.10 -7.78
N GLY A 194 34.21 36.37 -7.36
CA GLY A 194 34.29 34.94 -7.05
C GLY A 194 34.85 34.61 -5.66
N ARG A 195 34.79 35.56 -4.71
CA ARG A 195 35.26 35.37 -3.32
C ARG A 195 34.13 34.88 -2.42
N PHE A 196 34.46 34.00 -1.47
CA PHE A 196 33.57 33.51 -0.42
C PHE A 196 34.10 33.90 0.95
N ASP A 197 33.28 34.58 1.75
CA ASP A 197 33.60 35.03 3.10
C ASP A 197 32.81 34.19 4.13
N PRO A 198 33.46 33.26 4.86
CA PRO A 198 32.77 32.28 5.70
C PRO A 198 32.19 32.89 6.98
N LEU A 199 30.97 32.47 7.34
CA LEU A 199 30.40 32.72 8.66
C LEU A 199 30.99 31.74 9.69
N LYS A 200 31.42 32.26 10.84
CA LYS A 200 31.97 31.42 11.92
C LYS A 200 30.85 30.74 12.71
N GLY A 201 31.03 29.44 13.00
CA GLY A 201 30.21 28.71 13.97
C GLY A 201 28.84 28.22 13.45
N VAL A 202 28.52 28.43 12.18
CA VAL A 202 27.22 28.05 11.59
C VAL A 202 27.44 27.15 10.39
N LYS A 203 26.83 25.97 10.42
CA LYS A 203 26.98 24.96 9.38
C LYS A 203 25.65 24.26 9.13
N MET A 204 25.29 24.08 7.86
CA MET A 204 24.11 23.31 7.49
C MET A 204 24.44 21.81 7.40
N PRO A 205 23.47 20.93 7.72
CA PRO A 205 23.57 19.51 7.39
C PRO A 205 23.76 19.31 5.88
N GLN A 206 24.52 18.27 5.51
CA GLN A 206 24.78 17.95 4.11
C GLN A 206 23.47 17.65 3.37
N GLY A 207 23.29 18.27 2.20
CA GLY A 207 22.10 18.09 1.35
C GLY A 207 20.91 18.97 1.76
N SER A 208 20.91 19.56 2.96
CA SER A 208 19.93 20.58 3.35
C SER A 208 20.30 21.94 2.74
N SER A 209 19.33 22.84 2.62
CA SER A 209 19.54 24.22 2.14
C SER A 209 18.84 25.22 3.05
N PRO A 210 19.51 26.33 3.40
CA PRO A 210 18.89 27.39 4.18
C PRO A 210 17.85 28.13 3.35
N GLY A 211 17.04 28.95 4.01
CA GLY A 211 16.17 29.92 3.37
C GLY A 211 16.78 31.31 3.44
N ALA A 212 16.52 32.15 2.45
CA ALA A 212 16.88 33.56 2.51
C ALA A 212 15.92 34.42 1.71
N CYS A 213 15.58 35.58 2.25
CA CYS A 213 14.76 36.61 1.61
C CYS A 213 15.07 37.96 2.27
N ARG A 214 15.04 39.08 1.52
CA ARG A 214 15.30 40.45 2.02
C ARG A 214 16.57 40.57 2.89
N GLY A 215 17.61 39.80 2.56
CA GLY A 215 18.89 39.75 3.28
C GLY A 215 18.93 38.91 4.55
N PHE A 216 17.79 38.36 5.00
CA PHE A 216 17.72 37.42 6.11
C PHE A 216 18.20 36.03 5.69
N LEU A 217 18.66 35.24 6.66
CA LEU A 217 19.12 33.86 6.47
C LEU A 217 18.55 32.96 7.57
N ALA A 218 17.70 32.01 7.20
CA ALA A 218 17.17 30.98 8.10
C ALA A 218 17.94 29.66 7.94
N THR A 219 18.45 29.17 9.06
CA THR A 219 19.12 27.86 9.18
C THR A 219 18.17 26.86 9.85
N ALA A 220 18.69 25.77 10.44
CA ALA A 220 17.87 24.82 11.19
C ALA A 220 17.32 25.41 12.50
N THR A 221 18.13 26.21 13.20
CA THR A 221 17.83 26.69 14.57
C THR A 221 17.93 28.20 14.71
N GLU A 222 18.40 28.91 13.68
CA GLU A 222 18.65 30.35 13.77
C GLU A 222 18.12 31.11 12.55
N LEU A 223 17.48 32.25 12.80
CA LEU A 223 17.25 33.32 11.83
C LEU A 223 18.31 34.41 12.04
N ARG A 224 18.95 34.83 10.96
CA ARG A 224 20.03 35.83 10.96
C ARG A 224 19.65 37.04 10.10
N SER A 225 19.93 38.22 10.61
CA SER A 225 19.66 39.49 9.94
C SER A 225 20.85 39.97 9.08
N PRO A 226 20.61 40.96 8.19
CA PRO A 226 21.69 41.62 7.46
C PRO A 226 22.75 42.32 8.32
N ASP A 227 22.39 42.78 9.52
CA ASP A 227 23.32 43.44 10.46
C ASP A 227 24.12 42.47 11.35
N GLY A 228 23.85 41.17 11.25
CA GLY A 228 24.56 40.10 11.96
C GLY A 228 23.90 39.63 13.26
N SER A 229 22.77 40.21 13.65
CA SER A 229 21.95 39.76 14.77
C SER A 229 21.33 38.36 14.53
N VAL A 230 21.06 37.63 15.61
CA VAL A 230 20.60 36.23 15.57
C VAL A 230 19.39 36.05 16.48
N VAL A 231 18.37 35.33 16.00
CA VAL A 231 17.19 34.88 16.74
C VAL A 231 17.13 33.36 16.68
N GLN A 232 16.87 32.70 17.81
CA GLN A 232 16.69 31.25 17.85
C GLN A 232 15.28 30.89 17.40
N MET A 233 15.16 29.85 16.58
CA MET A 233 13.90 29.30 16.08
C MET A 233 13.56 28.01 16.85
N PRO A 234 12.27 27.67 16.99
CA PRO A 234 11.86 26.45 17.63
C PRO A 234 12.36 25.22 16.84
N SER A 235 12.74 24.16 17.56
CA SER A 235 13.05 22.88 16.95
C SER A 235 11.76 22.13 16.62
N THR A 236 11.77 21.41 15.51
CA THR A 236 10.74 20.39 15.26
C THR A 236 11.00 19.22 16.22
N ALA A 237 9.98 18.69 16.91
CA ALA A 237 10.08 17.46 17.71
C ALA A 237 10.18 16.19 16.85
N LEU A 238 10.57 16.34 15.59
CA LEU A 238 10.58 15.33 14.55
C LEU A 238 12.02 14.85 14.30
N PRO A 239 12.21 13.63 13.79
CA PRO A 239 13.53 13.12 13.44
C PRO A 239 14.28 14.03 12.47
N ALA A 240 15.61 14.03 12.55
CA ALA A 240 16.44 14.82 11.66
C ALA A 240 16.30 14.35 10.22
N ALA A 241 15.96 15.27 9.32
CA ALA A 241 15.78 15.01 7.90
C ALA A 241 16.58 16.01 7.05
N ARG A 242 16.71 15.72 5.75
CA ARG A 242 17.16 16.73 4.80
C ARG A 242 16.07 17.80 4.70
N GLU A 243 16.43 19.06 4.83
CA GLU A 243 15.48 20.18 4.83
C GLU A 243 15.83 21.20 3.76
N VAL A 244 14.82 21.71 3.08
CA VAL A 244 14.92 22.89 2.23
C VAL A 244 14.06 23.97 2.86
N ARG A 245 14.64 25.13 3.16
CA ARG A 245 13.92 26.23 3.80
C ARG A 245 13.64 27.37 2.82
N ARG A 246 12.51 28.06 3.01
CA ARG A 246 12.16 29.28 2.30
C ARG A 246 11.62 30.31 3.28
N LEU A 247 11.86 31.59 2.99
CA LEU A 247 11.28 32.69 3.76
C LEU A 247 10.32 33.46 2.88
N ALA A 248 9.11 33.64 3.36
CA ALA A 248 8.10 34.50 2.77
C ALA A 248 7.05 34.83 3.83
N ASP A 249 6.26 35.86 3.57
CA ASP A 249 5.19 36.32 4.45
C ASP A 249 3.94 35.46 4.21
N ALA A 250 3.61 34.57 5.16
CA ALA A 250 2.52 33.62 5.00
C ALA A 250 1.16 34.21 5.40
N ASP A 251 1.12 35.26 6.20
CA ASP A 251 -0.11 35.77 6.82
C ASP A 251 -0.39 37.26 6.55
N GLY A 252 0.50 37.94 5.84
CA GLY A 252 0.39 39.34 5.44
C GLY A 252 0.79 40.34 6.52
N ASP A 253 1.52 39.94 7.56
CA ASP A 253 2.00 40.82 8.63
C ASP A 253 3.21 41.68 8.27
N GLY A 254 3.89 41.35 7.17
CA GLY A 254 5.10 42.01 6.71
C GLY A 254 6.40 41.48 7.33
N ASP A 255 6.32 40.60 8.33
CA ASP A 255 7.41 39.78 8.84
C ASP A 255 7.64 38.57 7.91
N LEU A 256 8.70 37.80 8.17
CA LEU A 256 9.09 36.68 7.31
C LEU A 256 8.96 35.37 8.08
N ASP A 257 8.11 34.49 7.58
CA ASP A 257 7.92 33.14 8.12
C ASP A 257 8.88 32.15 7.48
N VAL A 258 8.99 30.97 8.09
CA VAL A 258 9.87 29.92 7.58
C VAL A 258 9.07 28.69 7.17
N PHE A 259 9.06 28.44 5.87
CA PHE A 259 8.57 27.18 5.30
C PHE A 259 9.70 26.14 5.33
N VAL A 260 9.46 25.00 5.96
CA VAL A 260 10.42 23.90 6.10
C VAL A 260 9.92 22.70 5.30
N PHE A 261 10.51 22.49 4.12
CA PHE A 261 10.24 21.32 3.27
C PHE A 261 11.12 20.15 3.72
N ARG A 262 10.51 19.12 4.30
CA ARG A 262 11.22 18.01 4.95
C ARG A 262 11.27 16.78 4.06
N TYR A 263 12.46 16.29 3.77
CA TYR A 263 12.70 15.08 2.98
C TYR A 263 13.11 13.93 3.90
N GLY A 264 12.17 13.55 4.77
CA GLY A 264 12.30 12.44 5.71
C GLY A 264 12.13 11.06 5.07
N THR A 265 12.37 10.02 5.86
CA THR A 265 12.06 8.61 5.53
C THR A 265 11.05 8.00 6.49
N GLU A 266 10.64 8.78 7.48
CA GLU A 266 9.69 8.41 8.52
C GLU A 266 8.30 8.21 7.90
N PRO A 267 7.59 7.13 8.26
CA PRO A 267 6.18 6.99 7.89
C PRO A 267 5.39 8.24 8.30
N HIS A 268 4.53 8.71 7.39
CA HIS A 268 3.55 9.79 7.60
C HIS A 268 4.09 11.22 7.68
N THR A 269 5.22 11.47 8.35
CA THR A 269 5.85 12.81 8.44
C THR A 269 6.88 13.06 7.34
N ALA A 270 7.23 12.03 6.55
CA ALA A 270 8.04 12.24 5.36
C ALA A 270 7.32 13.16 4.36
N HIS A 271 8.08 14.10 3.78
CA HIS A 271 7.60 14.98 2.71
C HIS A 271 6.56 16.02 3.16
N GLU A 272 6.46 16.27 4.47
CA GLU A 272 5.67 17.36 5.04
C GLU A 272 6.33 18.73 4.80
N VAL A 273 5.51 19.77 4.75
CA VAL A 273 5.89 21.17 4.81
C VAL A 273 5.41 21.70 6.16
N LEU A 274 6.34 22.20 6.97
CA LEU A 274 6.00 22.89 8.21
C LEU A 274 6.07 24.40 8.01
N LEU A 275 5.17 25.14 8.63
CA LEU A 275 5.25 26.58 8.77
C LEU A 275 5.73 26.92 10.19
N LEU A 276 6.74 27.78 10.28
CA LEU A 276 7.13 28.42 11.52
C LEU A 276 6.80 29.91 11.36
N ARG A 277 5.70 30.32 11.99
CA ARG A 277 5.21 31.70 11.97
C ARG A 277 6.03 32.57 12.92
N ALA A 278 6.49 33.71 12.43
CA ALA A 278 7.12 34.74 13.24
C ALA A 278 6.05 35.58 13.96
N VAL A 279 6.28 35.97 15.21
CA VAL A 279 5.33 36.80 15.95
C VAL A 279 5.87 38.22 16.07
N GLY A 280 5.06 39.23 15.80
CA GLY A 280 5.42 40.63 15.97
C GLY A 280 5.25 41.11 17.42
N PRO A 281 6.03 42.11 17.90
CA PRO A 281 6.02 42.54 19.32
C PRO A 281 4.76 43.27 19.75
N ASN A 282 3.96 43.71 18.78
CA ASN A 282 2.71 44.45 18.98
C ASN A 282 1.51 43.66 18.47
N GLU A 283 1.69 42.40 18.07
CA GLU A 283 0.57 41.54 17.71
C GLU A 283 -0.22 41.18 18.98
N THR A 284 -1.54 41.18 18.84
CA THR A 284 -2.48 40.87 19.93
C THR A 284 -3.16 39.52 19.75
N ASP A 285 -2.92 38.89 18.60
CA ASP A 285 -3.31 37.54 18.20
C ASP A 285 -2.00 36.93 17.65
N GLY A 286 -1.32 36.17 18.51
CA GLY A 286 0.04 35.74 18.32
C GLY A 286 0.23 34.61 17.31
N ASP A 287 -0.81 33.89 16.93
CA ASP A 287 -0.74 32.80 15.94
C ASP A 287 -1.74 32.93 14.77
N ARG A 288 -2.57 33.97 14.80
CA ARG A 288 -3.49 34.39 13.72
C ARG A 288 -4.59 33.40 13.43
N ASP A 289 -5.04 32.72 14.46
CA ASP A 289 -6.16 31.80 14.38
C ASP A 289 -7.53 32.50 14.47
N GLY A 290 -7.54 33.79 14.87
CA GLY A 290 -8.73 34.62 15.03
C GLY A 290 -9.12 34.91 16.49
N LEU A 291 -8.33 34.47 17.47
CA LEU A 291 -8.46 34.80 18.89
C LEU A 291 -7.33 35.71 19.34
N THR A 292 -7.65 36.67 20.21
CA THR A 292 -6.60 37.44 20.87
C THR A 292 -5.90 36.60 21.94
N ASP A 293 -4.62 36.87 22.21
CA ASP A 293 -3.86 36.22 23.28
C ASP A 293 -4.57 36.28 24.64
N GLU A 294 -5.40 37.32 24.86
CA GLU A 294 -6.20 37.45 26.06
C GLU A 294 -7.43 36.52 26.07
N GLU A 295 -8.10 36.36 24.94
CA GLU A 295 -9.20 35.40 24.78
C GLU A 295 -8.71 33.97 24.94
N GLU A 296 -7.58 33.64 24.34
CA GLU A 296 -6.96 32.32 24.48
C GLU A 296 -6.57 32.01 25.93
N ARG A 297 -5.97 32.97 26.64
CA ARG A 297 -5.71 32.83 28.08
C ARG A 297 -6.98 32.56 28.89
N ARG A 298 -8.13 33.09 28.47
CA ARG A 298 -9.43 32.86 29.14
C ARG A 298 -10.01 31.49 28.77
N LEU A 299 -9.82 31.03 27.54
CA LEU A 299 -10.27 29.73 27.05
C LEU A 299 -9.34 28.59 27.51
N GLY A 300 -8.08 28.90 27.83
CA GLY A 300 -7.04 27.94 28.19
C GLY A 300 -6.35 27.31 26.99
N THR A 301 -6.37 27.98 25.83
CA THR A 301 -5.60 27.63 24.62
C THR A 301 -4.21 28.28 24.65
N ASP A 302 -3.33 27.93 23.70
CA ASP A 302 -1.95 28.43 23.65
C ASP A 302 -1.76 29.54 22.59
N PRO A 303 -1.46 30.80 22.98
CA PRO A 303 -1.30 31.95 22.07
C PRO A 303 -0.18 31.92 21.03
N ARG A 304 0.43 30.76 20.85
CA ARG A 304 1.50 30.49 19.90
C ARG A 304 1.25 29.20 19.14
N ASN A 305 0.04 28.68 19.19
CA ASN A 305 -0.37 27.46 18.53
C ASN A 305 -1.85 27.55 18.10
N HIS A 306 -2.04 27.84 16.82
CA HIS A 306 -3.35 28.08 16.22
C HIS A 306 -4.37 26.92 16.31
N ASP A 307 -3.93 25.74 16.76
CA ASP A 307 -4.66 24.47 16.86
C ASP A 307 -4.13 23.77 18.13
N THR A 308 -4.70 24.12 19.28
CA THR A 308 -4.20 23.72 20.60
C THR A 308 -4.29 22.21 20.81
N ASP A 309 -5.32 21.55 20.27
CA ASP A 309 -5.56 20.13 20.48
C ASP A 309 -5.06 19.20 19.35
N GLY A 310 -4.69 19.77 18.21
CA GLY A 310 -4.03 19.11 17.10
C GLY A 310 -4.97 18.31 16.19
N ASP A 311 -6.21 18.74 16.03
CA ASP A 311 -7.20 18.09 15.16
C ASP A 311 -7.30 18.70 13.75
N GLY A 312 -6.63 19.83 13.51
CA GLY A 312 -6.63 20.58 12.27
C GLY A 312 -7.74 21.61 12.14
N LEU A 313 -8.61 21.80 13.12
CA LEU A 313 -9.44 23.00 13.28
C LEU A 313 -8.64 24.04 14.05
N LEU A 314 -8.86 25.32 13.73
CA LEU A 314 -8.17 26.38 14.45
C LEU A 314 -8.97 26.80 15.68
N ASP A 315 -8.32 27.18 16.78
CA ASP A 315 -9.03 27.44 18.05
C ASP A 315 -10.08 28.56 17.87
N GLY A 316 -9.73 29.60 17.11
CA GLY A 316 -10.64 30.67 16.73
C GLY A 316 -11.81 30.25 15.87
N TRP A 317 -11.66 29.21 15.03
CA TRP A 317 -12.77 28.64 14.27
C TRP A 317 -13.75 27.93 15.20
N GLU A 318 -13.24 27.17 16.16
CA GLU A 318 -14.07 26.43 17.11
C GLU A 318 -14.77 27.32 18.12
N ALA A 319 -14.16 28.46 18.47
CA ALA A 319 -14.73 29.44 19.39
C ALA A 319 -15.80 30.35 18.73
N ASN A 320 -15.64 30.68 17.44
CA ASN A 320 -16.47 31.69 16.78
C ASN A 320 -17.29 31.18 15.58
N GLY A 321 -17.05 29.95 15.13
CA GLY A 321 -17.50 29.45 13.84
C GLY A 321 -16.65 29.98 12.69
N PHE A 322 -16.74 29.34 11.53
CA PHE A 322 -15.94 29.71 10.37
C PHE A 322 -16.67 29.45 9.05
N ARG A 323 -16.58 30.40 8.11
CA ARG A 323 -17.21 30.34 6.77
C ARG A 323 -18.70 29.94 6.77
N GLY A 324 -19.44 30.35 7.79
CA GLY A 324 -20.86 30.05 7.95
C GLY A 324 -21.18 28.71 8.63
N LEU A 325 -20.16 27.93 9.01
CA LEU A 325 -20.30 26.74 9.84
C LEU A 325 -20.20 27.12 11.33
N ASP A 326 -21.28 26.88 12.08
CA ASP A 326 -21.36 27.11 13.52
C ASP A 326 -20.69 25.97 14.30
N LEU A 327 -19.35 25.95 14.31
CA LEU A 327 -18.55 24.97 15.05
C LEU A 327 -18.85 24.97 16.57
N PRO A 328 -19.00 26.12 17.26
CA PRO A 328 -19.44 26.14 18.66
C PRO A 328 -20.81 25.49 18.85
N GLY A 329 -21.76 25.76 17.95
CA GLY A 329 -23.10 25.16 17.97
C GLY A 329 -23.12 23.66 17.71
N LEU A 330 -22.15 23.14 16.94
CA LEU A 330 -21.89 21.69 16.81
C LEU A 330 -21.21 21.11 18.07
N GLY A 331 -20.71 21.98 18.94
CA GLY A 331 -20.10 21.66 20.22
C GLY A 331 -18.61 21.41 20.17
N CYS A 332 -17.92 21.84 19.10
CA CYS A 332 -16.46 21.75 19.00
C CYS A 332 -15.80 22.55 20.14
N ASP A 333 -14.65 22.12 20.62
CA ASP A 333 -13.94 22.70 21.76
C ASP A 333 -12.43 22.68 21.46
N PRO A 334 -11.75 23.84 21.46
CA PRO A 334 -10.33 23.98 21.06
C PRO A 334 -9.30 23.29 21.97
N LYS A 335 -9.75 22.41 22.85
CA LYS A 335 -8.92 21.62 23.77
C LYS A 335 -9.25 20.14 23.71
N THR A 336 -10.18 19.73 22.85
CA THR A 336 -10.67 18.37 22.72
C THR A 336 -10.74 18.00 21.25
N PRO A 337 -9.86 17.09 20.75
CA PRO A 337 -9.80 16.80 19.33
C PRO A 337 -11.17 16.49 18.74
N ASP A 338 -11.60 17.29 17.78
CA ASP A 338 -12.88 17.25 17.13
C ASP A 338 -12.74 16.70 15.69
N ALA A 339 -13.84 16.20 15.16
CA ALA A 339 -13.91 15.77 13.78
C ALA A 339 -15.31 16.04 13.24
N VAL A 340 -15.44 17.01 12.34
CA VAL A 340 -16.73 17.33 11.72
C VAL A 340 -16.92 16.50 10.46
N CYS A 341 -18.01 15.74 10.36
CA CYS A 341 -18.33 14.94 9.18
C CYS A 341 -19.77 15.17 8.72
N TYR A 342 -19.92 15.57 7.47
CA TYR A 342 -21.20 15.58 6.77
C TYR A 342 -21.65 14.17 6.42
N LEU A 343 -22.92 13.87 6.67
CA LEU A 343 -23.54 12.60 6.32
C LEU A 343 -24.61 12.83 5.26
N ALA A 344 -24.39 12.25 4.08
CA ALA A 344 -25.27 12.38 2.93
C ALA A 344 -25.95 11.05 2.60
N PRO A 345 -27.12 10.74 3.17
CA PRO A 345 -27.84 9.50 2.88
C PRO A 345 -28.46 9.51 1.49
N PHE A 346 -28.58 8.36 0.84
CA PHE A 346 -29.39 8.24 -0.37
C PHE A 346 -30.89 8.20 -0.07
N GLU A 347 -31.71 8.68 -1.01
CA GLU A 347 -33.16 8.51 -0.94
C GLU A 347 -33.56 7.03 -0.77
N GLY A 348 -34.50 6.77 0.14
CA GLY A 348 -35.02 5.43 0.41
C GLY A 348 -34.19 4.61 1.39
N THR A 349 -33.19 5.19 2.06
CA THR A 349 -32.52 4.56 3.21
C THR A 349 -33.31 4.75 4.50
N ASP A 350 -33.09 3.85 5.47
CA ASP A 350 -33.70 3.96 6.80
C ASP A 350 -32.93 4.97 7.66
N ARG A 351 -33.43 6.19 7.72
CA ARG A 351 -32.81 7.30 8.45
C ARG A 351 -32.69 7.02 9.95
N LYS A 352 -33.69 6.39 10.57
CA LYS A 352 -33.69 6.13 12.01
C LYS A 352 -32.63 5.11 12.38
N MET A 353 -32.49 4.06 11.56
CA MET A 353 -31.42 3.07 11.71
C MET A 353 -30.04 3.73 11.53
N GLN A 354 -29.88 4.57 10.50
CA GLN A 354 -28.63 5.29 10.27
C GLN A 354 -28.25 6.18 11.46
N GLU A 355 -29.20 6.94 12.02
CA GLU A 355 -28.97 7.76 13.22
C GLU A 355 -28.55 6.93 14.43
N ALA A 356 -29.20 5.78 14.67
CA ALA A 356 -28.82 4.89 15.75
C ALA A 356 -27.41 4.31 15.59
N GLU A 357 -27.02 3.95 14.37
CA GLU A 357 -25.69 3.44 14.06
C GLU A 357 -24.63 4.54 14.16
N MET A 358 -24.93 5.75 13.71
CA MET A 358 -24.03 6.90 13.84
C MET A 358 -23.80 7.30 15.30
N ALA A 359 -24.80 7.18 16.17
CA ALA A 359 -24.62 7.37 17.61
C ALA A 359 -23.59 6.37 18.20
N ARG A 360 -23.54 5.15 17.67
CA ARG A 360 -22.53 4.15 18.09
C ARG A 360 -21.14 4.49 17.58
N ALA A 361 -21.04 5.00 16.35
CA ALA A 361 -19.77 5.51 15.82
C ALA A 361 -19.26 6.67 16.68
N THR A 362 -20.10 7.66 17.00
CA THR A 362 -19.72 8.77 17.91
C THR A 362 -19.25 8.27 19.28
N GLN A 363 -19.92 7.27 19.87
CA GLN A 363 -19.48 6.67 21.14
C GLN A 363 -18.13 5.95 21.03
N LEU A 364 -17.80 5.35 19.88
CA LEU A 364 -16.50 4.75 19.64
C LEU A 364 -15.39 5.81 19.69
N TYR A 365 -15.54 6.91 18.95
CA TYR A 365 -14.56 8.01 18.94
C TYR A 365 -14.45 8.69 20.31
N ALA A 366 -15.59 8.91 21.00
CA ALA A 366 -15.60 9.51 22.33
C ALA A 366 -14.80 8.69 23.36
N ARG A 367 -14.77 7.35 23.24
CA ARG A 367 -13.94 6.48 24.10
C ARG A 367 -12.45 6.81 24.00
N TYR A 368 -12.01 7.35 22.87
CA TYR A 368 -10.63 7.73 22.59
C TYR A 368 -10.34 9.22 22.84
N GLY A 369 -11.33 9.95 23.37
CA GLY A 369 -11.26 11.39 23.57
C GLY A 369 -11.16 12.13 22.23
N ILE A 370 -11.92 11.66 21.24
CA ILE A 370 -12.15 12.35 19.97
C ILE A 370 -13.65 12.60 19.84
N SER A 371 -14.01 13.84 19.53
CA SER A 371 -15.38 14.31 19.46
C SER A 371 -15.86 14.34 18.01
N LEU A 372 -16.51 13.25 17.58
CA LEU A 372 -17.06 13.14 16.23
C LEU A 372 -18.39 13.91 16.10
N ARG A 373 -18.37 15.04 15.38
CA ARG A 373 -19.52 15.92 15.10
C ARG A 373 -20.15 15.59 13.77
N LEU A 374 -21.38 15.08 13.81
CA LEU A 374 -22.07 14.60 12.61
C LEU A 374 -23.11 15.60 12.14
N VAL A 375 -22.97 16.06 10.89
CA VAL A 375 -23.88 17.03 10.26
C VAL A 375 -24.69 16.33 9.18
N TRP A 376 -25.99 16.17 9.40
CA TRP A 376 -26.84 15.49 8.44
C TRP A 376 -27.29 16.39 7.30
N GLN A 377 -27.10 15.92 6.07
CA GLN A 377 -27.58 16.59 4.86
C GLN A 377 -28.92 16.02 4.40
N ASP A 378 -29.53 16.75 3.47
CA ASP A 378 -30.63 16.25 2.65
C ASP A 378 -30.22 15.00 1.87
N SER A 379 -31.20 14.18 1.50
CA SER A 379 -30.92 12.92 0.82
C SER A 379 -30.44 13.14 -0.62
N ILE A 380 -29.41 12.39 -1.02
CA ILE A 380 -28.94 12.33 -2.41
C ILE A 380 -29.97 11.55 -3.24
N PRO A 381 -30.37 12.06 -4.43
CA PRO A 381 -31.32 11.36 -5.28
C PRO A 381 -30.86 9.96 -5.65
N LYS A 382 -31.79 8.98 -5.62
CA LYS A 382 -31.45 7.57 -5.88
C LYS A 382 -30.77 7.34 -7.25
N GLY A 383 -31.10 8.15 -8.25
CA GLY A 383 -30.51 8.08 -9.59
C GLY A 383 -29.01 8.39 -9.64
N GLU A 384 -28.45 9.00 -8.61
CA GLU A 384 -27.03 9.40 -8.55
C GLU A 384 -26.12 8.29 -8.01
N GLN A 385 -26.68 7.17 -7.51
CA GLN A 385 -25.91 6.10 -6.86
C GLN A 385 -24.88 5.41 -7.78
N GLN A 386 -24.99 5.58 -9.10
CA GLN A 386 -24.01 5.04 -10.07
C GLN A 386 -22.80 5.96 -10.27
N ARG A 387 -22.82 7.17 -9.72
CA ARG A 387 -21.67 8.08 -9.76
C ARG A 387 -20.65 7.69 -8.69
N PRO A 388 -19.36 7.93 -8.95
CA PRO A 388 -18.35 7.71 -7.94
C PRO A 388 -18.51 8.71 -6.78
N TRP A 389 -18.15 8.28 -5.57
CA TRP A 389 -18.36 9.08 -4.35
C TRP A 389 -17.62 10.41 -4.38
N TRP A 390 -16.44 10.50 -5.01
CA TRP A 390 -15.66 11.73 -5.06
C TRP A 390 -16.36 12.84 -5.86
N GLU A 391 -17.10 12.47 -6.91
CA GLU A 391 -17.92 13.41 -7.68
C GLU A 391 -19.12 13.90 -6.85
N LEU A 392 -19.72 13.02 -6.06
CA LEU A 392 -20.82 13.39 -5.15
C LEU A 392 -20.31 14.27 -4.00
N ARG A 393 -19.17 13.93 -3.41
CA ARG A 393 -18.46 14.76 -2.43
C ARG A 393 -18.23 16.16 -2.99
N ASP A 394 -17.73 16.27 -4.22
CA ASP A 394 -17.48 17.57 -4.85
C ASP A 394 -18.77 18.36 -5.16
N ARG A 395 -19.93 17.69 -5.20
CA ARG A 395 -21.24 18.32 -5.42
C ARG A 395 -21.94 18.73 -4.12
N TYR A 396 -21.83 17.91 -3.07
CA TYR A 396 -22.64 18.03 -1.86
C TYR A 396 -21.88 18.54 -0.63
N LEU A 397 -20.54 18.41 -0.57
CA LEU A 397 -19.74 19.10 0.43
C LEU A 397 -19.53 20.56 -0.01
N PRO A 398 -20.05 21.55 0.74
CA PRO A 398 -19.90 22.96 0.39
C PRO A 398 -18.42 23.32 0.20
N GLU A 399 -18.10 24.04 -0.86
CA GLU A 399 -16.71 24.39 -1.19
C GLU A 399 -16.04 25.17 -0.05
N ALA A 400 -16.78 26.08 0.58
CA ALA A 400 -16.35 26.86 1.73
C ALA A 400 -15.99 26.00 2.96
N HIS A 401 -16.54 24.78 3.09
CA HIS A 401 -16.34 23.89 4.24
C HIS A 401 -15.27 22.80 3.99
N ARG A 402 -14.67 22.76 2.80
CA ARG A 402 -13.55 21.85 2.50
C ARG A 402 -12.31 22.28 3.26
N GLY A 403 -11.64 21.33 3.90
CA GLY A 403 -10.53 21.61 4.83
C GLY A 403 -10.98 22.03 6.24
N ILE A 404 -12.28 21.92 6.53
CA ILE A 404 -12.89 22.12 7.85
C ILE A 404 -13.74 20.90 8.23
N ALA A 405 -14.41 20.28 7.26
CA ALA A 405 -15.23 19.10 7.49
C ALA A 405 -14.94 17.98 6.48
N HIS A 406 -15.10 16.76 6.96
CA HIS A 406 -15.17 15.54 6.18
C HIS A 406 -16.56 15.31 5.59
N TRP A 407 -16.67 14.36 4.65
CA TRP A 407 -17.91 14.00 4.00
C TRP A 407 -18.03 12.50 3.75
N MET A 408 -19.21 11.96 4.05
CA MET A 408 -19.53 10.54 3.85
C MET A 408 -20.91 10.37 3.23
N GLN A 409 -20.97 9.71 2.07
CA GLN A 409 -22.24 9.21 1.56
C GLN A 409 -22.66 7.93 2.30
N LEU A 410 -23.95 7.81 2.61
CA LEU A 410 -24.52 6.60 3.23
C LEU A 410 -25.39 5.86 2.22
N THR A 411 -24.93 4.69 1.79
CA THR A 411 -25.64 3.86 0.81
C THR A 411 -26.66 2.92 1.49
N PRO A 412 -27.65 2.40 0.75
CA PRO A 412 -28.63 1.42 1.29
C PRO A 412 -28.02 0.09 1.74
N GLY A 413 -26.74 -0.17 1.44
CA GLY A 413 -26.02 -1.39 1.77
C GLY A 413 -24.74 -1.53 0.93
N GLY A 414 -23.92 -2.53 1.26
CA GLY A 414 -22.60 -2.73 0.64
C GLY A 414 -21.46 -2.33 1.58
N GLY A 415 -20.22 -2.45 1.10
CA GLY A 415 -19.02 -2.01 1.83
C GLY A 415 -18.83 -0.50 1.74
N GLY A 416 -17.58 -0.06 1.92
CA GLY A 416 -17.20 1.34 1.76
C GLY A 416 -15.93 1.53 0.95
N GLN A 417 -15.65 2.79 0.68
CA GLN A 417 -14.38 3.25 0.14
C GLN A 417 -14.22 4.73 0.51
N SER A 418 -13.04 5.12 0.97
CA SER A 418 -12.68 6.51 1.23
C SER A 418 -11.30 6.85 0.68
N GLY A 419 -11.03 8.14 0.54
CA GLY A 419 -9.66 8.62 0.33
C GLY A 419 -8.84 8.45 1.62
N MET A 420 -7.54 8.21 1.45
CA MET A 420 -6.59 8.13 2.56
C MET A 420 -6.01 9.52 2.81
N LEU A 421 -6.11 10.03 4.05
CA LEU A 421 -5.77 11.44 4.35
C LEU A 421 -6.51 12.41 3.40
N ASP A 422 -7.83 12.23 3.30
CA ASP A 422 -8.72 12.97 2.40
C ASP A 422 -10.03 13.27 3.14
N ASP A 423 -10.87 14.14 2.57
CA ASP A 423 -12.10 14.63 3.20
C ASP A 423 -13.38 13.93 2.73
N GLY A 424 -13.25 12.78 2.06
CA GLY A 424 -14.36 12.17 1.35
C GLY A 424 -14.34 10.65 1.29
N GLY A 425 -15.54 10.09 1.31
CA GLY A 425 -15.74 8.66 1.13
C GLY A 425 -17.21 8.27 1.11
N GLY A 426 -17.45 6.96 1.18
CA GLY A 426 -18.77 6.39 1.28
C GLY A 426 -18.77 5.07 2.01
N CYS A 427 -19.85 4.78 2.73
CA CYS A 427 -20.06 3.51 3.38
C CYS A 427 -21.51 3.03 3.23
N GLY A 428 -21.68 1.73 3.34
CA GLY A 428 -22.98 1.06 3.41
C GLY A 428 -23.03 0.11 4.60
N GLY A 429 -24.24 -0.27 5.00
CA GLY A 429 -24.44 -1.22 6.08
C GLY A 429 -25.90 -1.33 6.47
N SER A 430 -26.20 -2.36 7.24
CA SER A 430 -27.49 -2.56 7.91
C SER A 430 -27.36 -2.39 9.42
N GLU A 431 -28.47 -2.49 10.15
CA GLU A 431 -28.51 -2.44 11.61
C GLU A 431 -27.46 -3.38 12.23
N GLY A 432 -26.55 -2.81 13.02
CA GLY A 432 -25.46 -3.52 13.65
C GLY A 432 -24.12 -3.49 12.91
N THR A 433 -24.07 -2.99 11.67
CA THR A 433 -22.87 -3.03 10.81
C THR A 433 -22.48 -1.68 10.22
N LEU A 434 -23.42 -0.74 10.04
CA LEU A 434 -23.14 0.55 9.40
C LEU A 434 -22.16 1.40 10.23
N TRP A 435 -22.27 1.37 11.55
CA TRP A 435 -21.35 2.11 12.42
C TRP A 435 -19.89 1.63 12.29
N ALA A 436 -19.72 0.32 12.03
CA ALA A 436 -18.43 -0.33 11.84
C ALA A 436 -17.82 0.06 10.49
N THR A 437 -18.60 -0.06 9.42
CA THR A 437 -18.17 0.34 8.07
C THR A 437 -17.88 1.83 8.03
N PHE A 438 -18.75 2.69 8.59
CA PHE A 438 -18.45 4.12 8.72
C PHE A 438 -17.12 4.36 9.45
N SER A 439 -16.92 3.73 10.62
CA SER A 439 -15.72 3.98 11.42
C SER A 439 -14.45 3.48 10.72
N HIS A 440 -14.52 2.37 9.99
CA HIS A 440 -13.41 1.85 9.16
C HIS A 440 -13.05 2.82 8.03
N GLU A 441 -14.06 3.26 7.28
CA GLU A 441 -13.89 4.17 6.15
C GLU A 441 -13.43 5.57 6.58
N PHE A 442 -14.02 6.09 7.66
CA PHE A 442 -13.57 7.33 8.27
C PHE A 442 -12.13 7.22 8.81
N GLY A 443 -11.76 6.02 9.29
CA GLY A 443 -10.38 5.68 9.67
C GLY A 443 -9.36 5.95 8.55
N HIS A 444 -9.71 5.67 7.29
CA HIS A 444 -8.86 6.02 6.14
C HIS A 444 -8.76 7.53 5.93
N GLN A 445 -9.87 8.25 6.05
CA GLN A 445 -9.86 9.71 5.91
C GLN A 445 -8.89 10.36 6.90
N ILE A 446 -8.83 9.82 8.12
CA ILE A 446 -7.88 10.24 9.18
C ILE A 446 -6.57 9.43 9.18
N GLY A 447 -6.24 8.79 8.06
CA GLY A 447 -4.89 8.32 7.74
C GLY A 447 -4.51 6.90 8.19
N LEU A 448 -5.46 6.07 8.65
CA LEU A 448 -5.19 4.67 8.99
C LEU A 448 -5.23 3.75 7.75
N ASP A 449 -4.37 2.73 7.72
CA ASP A 449 -4.37 1.69 6.68
C ASP A 449 -4.71 0.30 7.25
N HIS A 450 -4.92 -0.69 6.37
CA HIS A 450 -5.33 -2.03 6.78
C HIS A 450 -4.26 -2.85 7.52
N SER A 451 -3.05 -2.32 7.55
CA SER A 451 -1.83 -3.04 7.89
C SER A 451 -1.24 -2.57 9.23
N GLY A 452 -1.75 -1.46 9.78
CA GLY A 452 -1.11 -0.79 10.91
C GLY A 452 0.34 -0.42 10.55
N PHE A 453 0.59 -0.14 9.27
CA PHE A 453 1.91 0.09 8.69
C PHE A 453 2.91 -1.09 8.78
N TRP A 454 2.39 -2.31 8.93
CA TRP A 454 3.14 -3.56 8.77
C TRP A 454 2.74 -4.25 7.46
N LYS A 455 3.66 -4.39 6.50
CA LYS A 455 3.36 -4.86 5.13
C LYS A 455 2.45 -6.10 5.03
N PRO A 456 2.56 -7.15 5.89
CA PRO A 456 1.55 -8.20 5.94
C PRO A 456 0.26 -7.68 6.58
N ALA A 457 -0.82 -7.63 5.79
CA ALA A 457 -2.16 -7.42 6.32
C ALA A 457 -2.57 -8.60 7.22
N TRP A 458 -3.56 -8.38 8.10
CA TRP A 458 -4.13 -9.43 8.97
C TRP A 458 -3.22 -9.94 10.11
N CYS A 459 -2.46 -9.07 10.75
CA CYS A 459 -1.71 -9.42 11.95
C CYS A 459 -2.65 -9.84 13.12
N PRO A 460 -2.51 -11.03 13.73
CA PRO A 460 -3.41 -11.46 14.82
C PRO A 460 -3.34 -10.59 16.07
N ILE A 461 -2.20 -9.97 16.35
CA ILE A 461 -2.03 -9.14 17.55
C ILE A 461 -2.38 -7.66 17.30
N TYR A 462 -2.92 -7.32 16.14
CA TYR A 462 -3.42 -5.98 15.81
C TYR A 462 -4.96 -5.98 15.90
N PRO A 463 -5.56 -5.87 17.10
CA PRO A 463 -7.01 -5.95 17.33
C PRO A 463 -7.71 -4.65 16.92
N SER A 464 -7.57 -4.28 15.65
CA SER A 464 -8.09 -3.05 15.08
C SER A 464 -9.23 -3.30 14.12
N LEU A 465 -10.16 -2.36 14.06
CA LEU A 465 -11.17 -2.21 13.03
C LEU A 465 -10.54 -2.08 11.62
N MET A 466 -9.32 -1.57 11.52
CA MET A 466 -8.60 -1.45 10.25
C MET A 466 -8.01 -2.79 9.80
N ASN A 467 -7.77 -3.70 10.74
CA ASN A 467 -7.39 -5.06 10.41
C ASN A 467 -8.61 -5.82 9.87
N TYR A 468 -8.63 -6.06 8.56
CA TYR A 468 -9.75 -6.74 7.88
C TYR A 468 -10.14 -8.10 8.48
N ALA A 469 -9.24 -8.78 9.20
CA ALA A 469 -9.56 -10.04 9.85
C ALA A 469 -10.55 -9.81 11.01
N TYR A 470 -10.39 -8.71 11.75
CA TYR A 470 -11.27 -8.29 12.84
C TYR A 470 -12.37 -7.32 12.41
N GLY A 471 -12.26 -6.72 11.22
CA GLY A 471 -12.96 -5.50 10.80
C GLY A 471 -14.47 -5.40 11.09
N TYR A 472 -15.21 -6.51 11.21
CA TYR A 472 -16.64 -6.44 11.56
C TYR A 472 -17.03 -7.20 12.83
N ALA A 473 -16.08 -7.86 13.49
CA ALA A 473 -16.27 -8.49 14.78
C ALA A 473 -14.92 -8.76 15.46
N LEU A 474 -14.84 -8.43 16.75
CA LEU A 474 -13.75 -8.84 17.62
C LEU A 474 -14.32 -9.81 18.66
N GLU A 475 -13.62 -10.92 18.92
CA GLU A 475 -14.09 -11.96 19.83
C GLU A 475 -15.44 -12.61 19.46
N ASP A 476 -15.73 -12.75 18.16
CA ASP A 476 -17.05 -13.18 17.65
C ASP A 476 -18.21 -12.23 18.03
N ASP A 477 -17.90 -10.99 18.43
CA ASP A 477 -18.89 -9.98 18.82
C ASP A 477 -18.73 -8.71 17.97
N ARG A 478 -19.75 -8.44 17.15
CA ARG A 478 -19.83 -7.24 16.32
C ARG A 478 -19.86 -5.93 17.12
N ASN A 479 -20.15 -5.98 18.42
CA ASN A 479 -20.21 -4.80 19.29
C ASN A 479 -18.88 -4.51 20.00
N LYS A 480 -17.88 -5.40 19.88
CA LYS A 480 -16.56 -5.25 20.51
C LYS A 480 -15.48 -4.68 19.60
N ILE A 481 -15.79 -4.41 18.33
CA ILE A 481 -14.82 -3.78 17.42
C ILE A 481 -14.29 -2.47 18.01
N GLN A 482 -13.04 -2.17 17.68
CA GLN A 482 -12.30 -1.06 18.26
C GLN A 482 -11.09 -0.74 17.39
N PHE A 483 -10.54 0.47 17.49
CA PHE A 483 -9.20 0.75 17.00
C PHE A 483 -8.16 0.21 17.98
N SER A 484 -6.97 -0.13 17.47
CA SER A 484 -5.90 -0.55 18.34
C SER A 484 -5.30 0.63 19.10
N THR A 485 -4.96 0.39 20.36
CA THR A 485 -4.24 1.34 21.23
C THR A 485 -2.74 1.05 21.26
N GLY A 486 -2.24 0.19 20.38
CA GLY A 486 -0.83 -0.22 20.35
C GLY A 486 -0.39 -1.03 21.58
N ARG A 487 -1.33 -1.66 22.29
CA ARG A 487 -1.06 -2.43 23.51
C ARG A 487 0.02 -3.49 23.31
N PHE A 488 0.11 -4.05 22.11
CA PHE A 488 1.07 -5.09 21.74
C PHE A 488 2.18 -4.59 20.83
N ALA A 489 2.36 -3.26 20.66
CA ALA A 489 3.33 -2.68 19.71
C ALA A 489 4.80 -3.06 20.00
N SER A 490 5.10 -3.54 21.21
CA SER A 490 6.42 -4.06 21.58
C SER A 490 6.69 -5.49 21.08
N LEU A 491 5.66 -6.23 20.68
CA LEU A 491 5.77 -7.59 20.17
C LEU A 491 5.83 -7.56 18.63
N VAL A 492 6.91 -8.08 18.07
CA VAL A 492 7.09 -8.25 16.63
C VAL A 492 7.04 -9.73 16.29
N LEU A 493 6.11 -10.11 15.43
CA LEU A 493 5.94 -11.47 14.94
C LEU A 493 6.65 -11.65 13.60
N ARG A 494 7.25 -12.82 13.40
CA ARG A 494 7.84 -13.25 12.14
C ARG A 494 7.42 -14.68 11.89
N GLU A 495 6.58 -14.91 10.90
CA GLU A 495 6.02 -16.23 10.57
C GLU A 495 7.09 -17.29 10.26
N THR A 496 8.29 -16.85 9.92
CA THR A 496 9.45 -17.72 9.70
C THR A 496 10.18 -18.17 10.98
N ALA A 497 9.91 -17.54 12.12
CA ALA A 497 10.64 -17.74 13.38
C ALA A 497 9.81 -17.30 14.61
N LEU A 498 8.63 -17.87 14.79
CA LEU A 498 7.73 -17.55 15.90
C LEU A 498 8.20 -18.17 17.23
N ASP A 499 7.90 -17.48 18.33
CA ASP A 499 7.95 -18.02 19.70
C ASP A 499 6.51 -18.26 20.18
N GLU A 500 6.25 -19.45 20.66
CA GLU A 500 4.95 -19.86 21.21
C GLU A 500 4.73 -19.42 22.65
N THR A 501 5.59 -18.56 23.18
CA THR A 501 5.45 -17.93 24.51
C THR A 501 5.23 -16.43 24.36
N LEU A 502 3.98 -15.99 24.48
CA LEU A 502 3.63 -14.58 24.49
C LEU A 502 3.98 -13.94 25.84
N PRO A 503 4.60 -12.75 25.86
CA PRO A 503 4.99 -12.05 27.09
C PRO A 503 3.82 -11.32 27.77
N PHE A 504 2.60 -11.85 27.65
CA PHE A 504 1.38 -11.27 28.19
C PHE A 504 0.56 -12.33 28.93
N PRO A 505 -0.12 -11.98 30.04
CA PRO A 505 -1.01 -12.90 30.70
C PRO A 505 -2.25 -13.15 29.85
N ILE A 506 -2.87 -14.32 30.04
CA ILE A 506 -3.85 -14.88 29.10
C ILE A 506 -5.09 -14.01 28.94
N ASP A 507 -5.48 -13.25 29.97
CA ASP A 507 -6.59 -12.31 29.93
C ASP A 507 -6.39 -11.19 28.90
N GLN A 508 -5.14 -10.80 28.63
CA GLN A 508 -4.84 -9.76 27.63
C GLN A 508 -4.92 -10.28 26.20
N VAL A 509 -4.64 -11.57 25.98
CA VAL A 509 -4.55 -12.19 24.65
C VAL A 509 -5.66 -13.21 24.40
N ALA A 510 -6.65 -13.32 25.29
CA ALA A 510 -7.75 -14.27 25.20
C ALA A 510 -8.56 -14.12 23.91
N PHE A 511 -8.58 -12.93 23.30
CA PHE A 511 -9.23 -12.68 22.02
C PHE A 511 -8.63 -13.50 20.87
N LEU A 512 -7.35 -13.90 20.94
CA LEU A 512 -6.72 -14.76 19.94
C LEU A 512 -7.36 -16.15 19.86
N ALA A 513 -7.99 -16.61 20.95
CA ALA A 513 -8.75 -17.87 20.99
C ALA A 513 -10.16 -17.75 20.40
N LYS A 514 -10.55 -16.58 19.92
CA LYS A 514 -11.86 -16.30 19.33
C LYS A 514 -11.75 -16.01 17.83
N GLY A 515 -12.89 -15.78 17.18
CA GLY A 515 -12.91 -15.40 15.77
C GLY A 515 -12.06 -14.14 15.49
N PRO A 516 -11.35 -14.09 14.35
CA PRO A 516 -11.40 -15.06 13.24
C PRO A 516 -10.41 -16.24 13.39
N TYR A 517 -9.32 -16.10 14.14
CA TYR A 517 -8.22 -17.06 14.14
C TYR A 517 -8.48 -18.33 14.97
N ARG A 518 -8.99 -18.13 16.19
CA ARG A 518 -9.31 -19.19 17.18
C ARG A 518 -8.10 -20.03 17.62
N PHE A 519 -6.93 -19.44 17.84
CA PHE A 519 -5.73 -20.16 18.28
C PHE A 519 -5.95 -20.89 19.62
N ASN A 520 -5.20 -21.98 19.83
CA ASN A 520 -5.18 -22.66 21.12
C ASN A 520 -4.24 -21.94 22.07
N LEU A 521 -4.74 -21.59 23.27
CA LEU A 521 -3.99 -20.86 24.30
C LEU A 521 -3.91 -21.66 25.61
N LYS A 522 -2.82 -21.49 26.36
CA LYS A 522 -2.66 -22.00 27.73
C LYS A 522 -2.03 -20.93 28.62
N ALA A 523 -2.55 -20.78 29.83
CA ALA A 523 -2.00 -19.85 30.81
C ALA A 523 -0.64 -20.34 31.32
N ASP A 524 0.31 -19.42 31.49
CA ASP A 524 1.65 -19.68 32.02
C ASP A 524 2.15 -18.51 32.89
N GLY A 525 1.48 -18.30 34.03
CA GLY A 525 1.77 -17.20 34.94
C GLY A 525 1.50 -15.83 34.30
N SER A 526 2.53 -14.98 34.20
CA SER A 526 2.46 -13.68 33.53
C SER A 526 2.59 -13.77 32.00
N ARG A 527 2.66 -14.98 31.46
CA ARG A 527 2.83 -15.30 30.04
C ARG A 527 1.67 -16.17 29.55
N THR A 528 1.61 -16.35 28.24
CA THR A 528 0.64 -17.24 27.60
C THR A 528 1.34 -18.10 26.57
N LEU A 529 1.09 -19.40 26.61
CA LEU A 529 1.52 -20.31 25.56
C LEU A 529 0.46 -20.33 24.44
N ILE A 530 0.92 -20.30 23.20
CA ILE A 530 0.08 -20.31 21.99
C ILE A 530 0.61 -21.35 21.00
N ASP A 531 -0.27 -22.15 20.41
CA ASP A 531 0.08 -23.11 19.36
C ASP A 531 -0.07 -22.43 17.98
N TRP A 532 1.01 -21.83 17.49
CA TRP A 532 0.97 -21.03 16.25
C TRP A 532 0.84 -21.91 15.00
N ASN A 533 1.55 -23.03 14.98
CA ASN A 533 1.60 -23.93 13.83
C ASN A 533 0.49 -24.99 13.83
N TRP A 534 -0.34 -25.06 14.87
CA TRP A 534 -1.43 -26.01 15.05
C TRP A 534 -0.99 -27.47 15.10
N ASN A 535 0.21 -27.74 15.63
CA ASN A 535 0.75 -29.09 15.74
C ASN A 535 0.39 -29.77 17.08
N GLY A 536 -0.25 -29.04 18.01
CA GLY A 536 -0.66 -29.51 19.33
C GLY A 536 0.43 -29.47 20.41
N VAL A 537 1.62 -28.99 20.06
CA VAL A 537 2.74 -28.72 20.97
C VAL A 537 2.68 -27.24 21.38
N PHE A 538 3.22 -26.91 22.55
CA PHE A 538 3.23 -25.54 23.07
C PHE A 538 4.62 -25.19 23.59
N GLY A 539 4.97 -23.90 23.52
CA GLY A 539 6.22 -23.37 24.03
C GLY A 539 7.41 -23.65 23.12
N GLU A 540 7.15 -23.99 21.86
CA GLU A 540 8.20 -24.12 20.85
C GLU A 540 8.80 -22.75 20.48
N ARG A 541 10.04 -22.79 19.98
CA ARG A 541 10.75 -21.62 19.46
C ARG A 541 11.16 -21.85 18.02
N ASN A 542 11.32 -20.77 17.27
CA ASN A 542 11.68 -20.81 15.85
C ASN A 542 10.68 -21.67 15.07
N VAL A 543 9.40 -21.42 15.32
CA VAL A 543 8.26 -22.07 14.67
C VAL A 543 7.97 -21.38 13.35
N ARG A 544 7.70 -22.18 12.31
CA ARG A 544 7.18 -21.68 11.03
C ARG A 544 5.68 -21.92 10.95
N ALA A 545 4.90 -20.84 10.82
CA ALA A 545 3.46 -20.92 10.69
C ALA A 545 2.89 -19.71 9.96
N ASP A 546 1.91 -19.93 9.09
CA ASP A 546 1.02 -18.87 8.63
C ASP A 546 0.08 -18.58 9.81
N ILE A 547 0.12 -17.35 10.31
CA ILE A 547 -0.72 -16.87 11.41
C ILE A 547 -1.71 -15.79 10.96
N ASN A 548 -1.57 -15.25 9.75
CA ASN A 548 -2.39 -14.14 9.23
C ASN A 548 -3.60 -14.60 8.40
N TYR A 549 -3.95 -15.89 8.46
CA TYR A 549 -5.03 -16.54 7.69
C TYR A 549 -6.49 -16.17 8.04
N GLY A 550 -6.75 -15.02 8.70
CA GLY A 550 -8.08 -14.69 9.22
C GLY A 550 -9.16 -14.51 8.15
N TYR A 551 -8.76 -14.09 6.95
CA TYR A 551 -9.65 -13.88 5.79
C TYR A 551 -9.18 -14.66 4.56
N SER A 552 -7.94 -14.41 4.15
CA SER A 552 -7.25 -15.09 3.05
C SER A 552 -5.78 -15.30 3.45
N THR A 553 -5.01 -15.95 2.59
CA THR A 553 -3.55 -16.03 2.75
C THR A 553 -2.86 -15.68 1.45
N THR A 554 -1.77 -14.92 1.54
CA THR A 554 -0.95 -14.53 0.40
C THR A 554 -0.08 -15.70 -0.04
N ALA A 555 0.11 -15.88 -1.35
CA ALA A 555 1.10 -16.84 -1.86
C ALA A 555 2.42 -16.15 -2.26
N GLY A 556 2.73 -15.02 -1.63
CA GLY A 556 3.86 -14.15 -1.94
C GLY A 556 3.63 -13.32 -3.20
N VAL A 557 4.71 -12.84 -3.83
CA VAL A 557 4.59 -12.03 -5.06
C VAL A 557 3.93 -12.85 -6.19
N ARG A 558 2.85 -12.32 -6.77
CA ARG A 558 2.23 -12.85 -8.00
C ARG A 558 3.14 -12.60 -9.20
N GLN A 559 3.96 -13.58 -9.58
CA GLN A 559 4.77 -13.46 -10.77
C GLN A 559 3.98 -13.88 -12.01
N THR A 560 3.83 -12.97 -12.97
CA THR A 560 3.30 -13.26 -14.30
C THR A 560 4.30 -14.05 -15.15
N VAL A 561 3.86 -15.17 -15.72
CA VAL A 561 4.71 -16.10 -16.49
C VAL A 561 4.38 -16.12 -17.99
N GLY A 562 3.22 -15.59 -18.38
CA GLY A 562 2.72 -15.58 -19.76
C GLY A 562 1.35 -16.25 -19.88
N LYS A 563 0.76 -16.30 -21.08
CA LYS A 563 -0.56 -16.92 -21.28
C LYS A 563 -0.46 -18.44 -21.38
N ALA A 564 -1.52 -19.11 -20.95
CA ALA A 564 -1.74 -20.54 -21.14
C ALA A 564 -3.20 -20.81 -21.55
N ALA A 565 -3.43 -21.95 -22.19
CA ALA A 565 -4.75 -22.41 -22.65
C ALA A 565 -5.39 -23.45 -21.72
N GLY A 566 -4.64 -24.00 -20.76
CA GLY A 566 -5.07 -25.06 -19.85
C GLY A 566 -4.49 -24.90 -18.45
N SER A 567 -4.71 -25.90 -17.59
CA SER A 567 -4.18 -25.93 -16.24
C SER A 567 -2.65 -26.03 -16.21
N PRO A 568 -2.00 -25.31 -15.27
CA PRO A 568 -0.58 -25.49 -15.00
C PRO A 568 -0.30 -26.84 -14.33
N TRP A 569 0.94 -27.29 -14.47
CA TRP A 569 1.50 -28.40 -13.70
C TRP A 569 2.94 -28.07 -13.28
N LEU A 570 3.18 -27.98 -11.97
CA LEU A 570 4.48 -27.62 -11.41
C LEU A 570 5.32 -28.85 -11.11
N LEU A 571 6.62 -28.71 -11.32
CA LEU A 571 7.67 -29.66 -10.95
C LEU A 571 8.76 -28.88 -10.23
N ALA A 572 9.30 -29.40 -9.14
CA ALA A 572 10.35 -28.72 -8.41
C ALA A 572 11.31 -29.70 -7.73
N LYS A 573 12.57 -29.25 -7.59
CA LYS A 573 13.62 -29.95 -6.86
C LYS A 573 14.57 -28.92 -6.24
N GLY A 574 14.52 -28.78 -4.92
CA GLY A 574 15.29 -27.74 -4.22
C GLY A 574 14.88 -26.35 -4.71
N LYS A 575 15.83 -25.62 -5.31
CA LYS A 575 15.63 -24.26 -5.86
C LYS A 575 15.36 -24.23 -7.37
N GLU A 576 15.26 -25.39 -8.01
CA GLU A 576 14.91 -25.47 -9.43
C GLU A 576 13.43 -25.83 -9.59
N ALA A 577 12.77 -25.21 -10.56
CA ALA A 577 11.37 -25.46 -10.87
C ALA A 577 11.11 -25.45 -12.39
N TRP A 578 10.09 -26.20 -12.77
CA TRP A 578 9.57 -26.28 -14.13
C TRP A 578 8.05 -26.19 -14.11
N LEU A 579 7.49 -25.70 -15.21
CA LEU A 579 6.06 -25.46 -15.36
C LEU A 579 5.59 -25.96 -16.71
N LEU A 580 4.74 -26.97 -16.68
CA LEU A 580 4.05 -27.50 -17.85
C LEU A 580 2.70 -26.80 -18.00
N SER A 581 2.34 -26.42 -19.22
CA SER A 581 1.00 -25.91 -19.53
C SER A 581 0.68 -26.02 -21.02
N LEU A 582 -0.61 -26.03 -21.35
CA LEU A 582 -1.04 -25.95 -22.75
C LEU A 582 -0.80 -24.54 -23.29
N GLN A 583 -0.15 -24.42 -24.45
CA GLN A 583 0.09 -23.13 -25.11
C GLN A 583 -1.02 -22.78 -26.12
N THR A 584 -1.70 -23.79 -26.64
CA THR A 584 -2.82 -23.66 -27.59
C THR A 584 -4.03 -24.44 -27.08
N ALA A 585 -5.23 -23.96 -27.40
CA ALA A 585 -6.45 -24.64 -27.01
C ALA A 585 -6.60 -25.98 -27.77
N PRO A 586 -7.05 -27.06 -27.11
CA PRO A 586 -7.10 -28.41 -27.70
C PRO A 586 -8.13 -28.59 -28.82
N ASN A 587 -9.03 -27.63 -29.05
CA ASN A 587 -10.24 -27.81 -29.88
C ASN A 587 -10.20 -27.06 -31.23
N ALA A 588 -9.04 -26.59 -31.69
CA ALA A 588 -8.92 -25.89 -32.97
C ALA A 588 -8.45 -26.85 -34.08
N PRO A 589 -9.24 -27.06 -35.15
CA PRO A 589 -8.89 -27.99 -36.24
C PRO A 589 -7.52 -27.67 -36.88
N ASP A 590 -7.15 -26.39 -36.92
CA ASP A 590 -5.93 -25.90 -37.56
C ASP A 590 -4.78 -25.59 -36.58
N ARG A 591 -4.96 -25.85 -35.27
CA ARG A 591 -3.94 -25.59 -34.24
C ARG A 591 -3.90 -26.76 -33.25
N PRO A 592 -2.99 -27.74 -33.43
CA PRO A 592 -2.88 -28.84 -32.50
C PRO A 592 -2.59 -28.32 -31.08
N GLY A 593 -3.15 -28.98 -30.05
CA GLY A 593 -2.84 -28.66 -28.66
C GLY A 593 -1.35 -28.89 -28.38
N LEU A 594 -0.65 -27.85 -27.93
CA LEU A 594 0.78 -27.90 -27.67
C LEU A 594 1.04 -27.89 -26.15
N VAL A 595 1.86 -28.81 -25.68
CA VAL A 595 2.38 -28.81 -24.30
C VAL A 595 3.70 -28.05 -24.29
N GLY A 596 3.74 -26.94 -23.55
CA GLY A 596 4.95 -26.16 -23.31
C GLY A 596 5.57 -26.49 -21.96
N LEU A 597 6.90 -26.48 -21.90
CA LEU A 597 7.70 -26.57 -20.68
C LEU A 597 8.45 -25.26 -20.47
N ARG A 598 8.26 -24.61 -19.33
CA ARG A 598 9.06 -23.48 -18.87
C ARG A 598 9.97 -23.91 -17.74
N ARG A 599 11.13 -23.26 -17.63
CA ARG A 599 12.10 -23.47 -16.54
C ARG A 599 12.28 -22.16 -15.77
N LEU A 600 12.41 -22.26 -14.45
CA LEU A 600 12.78 -21.15 -13.59
C LEU A 600 14.30 -20.95 -13.64
N GLY A 601 14.74 -19.76 -14.06
CA GLY A 601 16.13 -19.31 -14.03
C GLY A 601 16.63 -19.00 -12.62
N LYS A 602 17.95 -18.91 -12.45
CA LYS A 602 18.58 -18.56 -11.15
C LYS A 602 18.22 -17.16 -10.67
N ASP A 603 17.86 -16.27 -11.59
CA ASP A 603 17.37 -14.92 -11.37
C ASP A 603 15.86 -14.86 -11.05
N ARG A 604 15.24 -16.03 -10.81
CA ARG A 604 13.80 -16.20 -10.62
C ARG A 604 12.95 -15.73 -11.80
N ARG A 605 13.49 -15.72 -13.02
CA ARG A 605 12.71 -15.47 -14.24
C ARG A 605 12.33 -16.79 -14.93
N TRP A 606 11.07 -16.90 -15.33
CA TRP A 606 10.60 -18.05 -16.10
C TRP A 606 10.99 -17.91 -17.57
N SER A 607 11.47 -19.00 -18.17
CA SER A 607 11.80 -19.06 -19.59
C SER A 607 10.57 -18.99 -20.49
N GLU A 608 10.78 -18.72 -21.78
CA GLU A 608 9.80 -19.03 -22.83
C GLU A 608 9.49 -20.55 -22.88
N PRO A 609 8.30 -20.96 -23.38
CA PRO A 609 7.89 -22.35 -23.32
C PRO A 609 8.57 -23.12 -24.45
N ALA A 610 9.35 -24.15 -24.10
CA ALA A 610 9.80 -25.15 -25.06
C ALA A 610 8.66 -26.12 -25.34
N ILE A 611 8.29 -26.33 -26.62
CA ILE A 611 7.24 -27.29 -26.96
C ILE A 611 7.78 -28.71 -26.80
N VAL A 612 7.17 -29.49 -25.91
CA VAL A 612 7.60 -30.84 -25.54
C VAL A 612 6.64 -31.94 -26.01
N ALA A 613 5.42 -31.57 -26.38
CA ALA A 613 4.46 -32.48 -26.99
C ALA A 613 3.42 -31.73 -27.82
N GLU A 614 2.82 -32.45 -28.78
CA GLU A 614 1.78 -31.95 -29.67
C GLU A 614 0.53 -32.83 -29.61
N ARG A 615 -0.58 -32.32 -30.18
CA ARG A 615 -1.89 -32.96 -30.22
C ARG A 615 -2.45 -33.30 -28.83
N ALA A 616 -2.12 -32.49 -27.84
CA ALA A 616 -2.71 -32.60 -26.53
C ALA A 616 -4.20 -32.24 -26.59
N ALA A 617 -5.04 -33.13 -26.05
CA ALA A 617 -6.49 -32.94 -25.94
C ALA A 617 -6.90 -32.41 -24.56
N GLY A 618 -5.96 -32.26 -23.62
CA GLY A 618 -6.23 -31.81 -22.26
C GLY A 618 -4.96 -31.59 -21.45
N ASP A 619 -5.14 -31.29 -20.17
CA ASP A 619 -4.06 -30.81 -19.31
C ASP A 619 -2.97 -31.86 -19.06
N PRO A 620 -1.69 -31.50 -19.19
CA PRO A 620 -0.57 -32.40 -18.93
C PRO A 620 -0.43 -32.73 -17.44
N ALA A 621 0.35 -33.76 -17.15
CA ALA A 621 0.88 -34.09 -15.85
C ALA A 621 2.31 -34.62 -16.00
N GLY A 622 3.14 -34.55 -14.96
CA GLY A 622 4.47 -35.13 -15.03
C GLY A 622 5.15 -35.27 -13.69
N VAL A 623 6.30 -35.95 -13.70
CA VAL A 623 7.18 -36.08 -12.53
C VAL A 623 8.64 -36.01 -12.93
N LEU A 624 9.47 -35.50 -12.02
CA LEU A 624 10.93 -35.58 -12.14
C LEU A 624 11.37 -37.00 -11.77
N PHE A 625 12.01 -37.69 -12.70
CA PHE A 625 12.48 -39.06 -12.50
C PHE A 625 13.76 -39.27 -13.32
N GLU A 626 14.80 -39.82 -12.68
CA GLU A 626 16.09 -40.12 -13.33
C GLU A 626 16.72 -38.92 -14.07
N GLY A 627 16.58 -37.70 -13.54
CA GLY A 627 17.11 -36.48 -14.15
C GLY A 627 16.36 -36.00 -15.41
N GLN A 628 15.20 -36.57 -15.69
CA GLN A 628 14.32 -36.20 -16.79
C GLN A 628 12.90 -35.92 -16.27
N ILE A 629 12.04 -35.38 -17.13
CA ILE A 629 10.60 -35.26 -16.87
C ILE A 629 9.91 -36.42 -17.59
N LEU A 630 9.18 -37.22 -16.83
CA LEU A 630 8.24 -38.19 -17.38
C LEU A 630 6.89 -37.48 -17.56
N LEU A 631 6.57 -37.11 -18.80
CA LEU A 631 5.38 -36.36 -19.18
C LEU A 631 4.24 -37.33 -19.53
N LEU A 632 3.03 -37.05 -19.02
CA LEU A 632 1.78 -37.69 -19.40
C LEU A 632 0.79 -36.62 -19.90
N TYR A 633 0.07 -36.90 -20.98
CA TYR A 633 -0.93 -35.96 -21.49
C TYR A 633 -2.03 -36.67 -22.29
N PRO A 634 -3.29 -36.21 -22.21
CA PRO A 634 -4.38 -36.75 -23.02
C PRO A 634 -4.18 -36.43 -24.51
N THR A 635 -4.59 -37.36 -25.38
CA THR A 635 -4.69 -37.18 -26.84
C THR A 635 -5.96 -37.82 -27.35
N GLU A 636 -6.27 -37.67 -28.64
CA GLU A 636 -7.36 -38.39 -29.32
C GLU A 636 -7.26 -39.93 -29.21
N ARG A 637 -6.07 -40.47 -28.87
CA ARG A 637 -5.80 -41.91 -28.71
C ARG A 637 -5.71 -42.34 -27.24
N GLY A 638 -6.24 -41.54 -26.31
CA GLY A 638 -6.07 -41.71 -24.88
C GLY A 638 -4.74 -41.15 -24.36
N VAL A 639 -4.42 -41.44 -23.10
CA VAL A 639 -3.25 -40.88 -22.42
C VAL A 639 -1.96 -41.45 -23.00
N GLN A 640 -1.10 -40.53 -23.43
CA GLN A 640 0.25 -40.82 -23.90
C GLN A 640 1.29 -40.40 -22.86
N TRP A 641 2.48 -40.99 -22.94
CA TRP A 641 3.62 -40.58 -22.16
C TRP A 641 4.91 -40.50 -23.00
N LEU A 642 5.82 -39.63 -22.60
CA LEU A 642 7.18 -39.55 -23.14
C LEU A 642 8.15 -39.04 -22.06
N ARG A 643 9.46 -39.20 -22.30
CA ARG A 643 10.50 -38.56 -21.49
C ARG A 643 10.95 -37.28 -22.18
N THR A 644 11.20 -36.22 -21.43
CA THR A 644 11.81 -35.00 -21.94
C THR A 644 12.94 -34.55 -21.03
N SER A 645 14.00 -33.96 -21.59
CA SER A 645 15.07 -33.35 -20.80
C SER A 645 14.54 -32.15 -19.99
N LEU A 646 15.28 -31.75 -18.96
CA LEU A 646 14.95 -30.56 -18.16
C LEU A 646 14.96 -29.25 -18.98
N ASP A 647 15.62 -29.25 -20.15
CA ASP A 647 15.61 -28.14 -21.11
C ASP A 647 14.57 -28.31 -22.25
N GLY A 648 13.63 -29.25 -22.12
CA GLY A 648 12.49 -29.38 -23.02
C GLY A 648 12.76 -30.10 -24.35
N LYS A 649 13.68 -31.09 -24.37
CA LYS A 649 13.92 -31.93 -25.56
C LYS A 649 13.32 -33.32 -25.36
N PRO A 650 12.27 -33.69 -26.13
CA PRO A 650 11.68 -35.03 -26.05
C PRO A 650 12.67 -36.14 -26.43
N ALA A 651 12.68 -37.21 -25.66
CA ALA A 651 13.51 -38.40 -25.86
C ALA A 651 12.73 -39.50 -26.59
N GLY A 652 12.30 -39.20 -27.81
CA GLY A 652 11.56 -40.12 -28.68
C GLY A 652 10.05 -39.87 -28.75
N PRO A 653 9.31 -40.69 -29.53
CA PRO A 653 7.89 -40.48 -29.77
C PRO A 653 7.03 -40.84 -28.53
N PRO A 654 5.83 -40.24 -28.41
CA PRO A 654 4.87 -40.59 -27.36
C PRO A 654 4.43 -42.06 -27.45
N ARG A 655 4.20 -42.66 -26.30
CA ARG A 655 3.77 -44.06 -26.14
C ARG A 655 2.48 -44.14 -25.33
N PRO A 656 1.59 -45.10 -25.58
CA PRO A 656 0.37 -45.25 -24.80
C PRO A 656 0.69 -45.69 -23.37
N VAL A 657 -0.09 -45.18 -22.41
CA VAL A 657 -0.09 -45.66 -21.02
C VAL A 657 -1.06 -46.85 -20.87
N GLY A 658 -2.22 -46.77 -21.52
CA GLY A 658 -3.38 -47.66 -21.34
C GLY A 658 -4.56 -46.92 -20.69
N GLY A 659 -5.62 -47.65 -20.33
CA GLY A 659 -6.82 -47.09 -19.69
C GLY A 659 -7.91 -46.64 -20.66
N GLU A 660 -8.88 -45.88 -20.15
CA GLU A 660 -9.99 -45.35 -20.93
C GLU A 660 -9.53 -44.19 -21.85
N ALA A 661 -10.16 -44.06 -23.03
CA ALA A 661 -9.73 -43.11 -24.06
C ALA A 661 -9.91 -41.63 -23.65
N ASP A 662 -10.85 -41.34 -22.77
CA ASP A 662 -11.14 -40.00 -22.24
C ASP A 662 -10.40 -39.69 -20.93
N ALA A 663 -9.47 -40.55 -20.52
CA ALA A 663 -8.81 -40.42 -19.23
C ALA A 663 -7.93 -39.18 -19.13
N VAL A 664 -7.94 -38.57 -17.94
CA VAL A 664 -7.15 -37.41 -17.55
C VAL A 664 -6.06 -37.85 -16.56
N PRO A 665 -4.78 -37.62 -16.86
CA PRO A 665 -3.69 -38.08 -16.00
C PRO A 665 -3.44 -37.13 -14.83
N THR A 666 -3.05 -37.71 -13.71
CA THR A 666 -2.28 -37.06 -12.63
C THR A 666 -1.04 -37.92 -12.40
N ALA A 667 0.09 -37.31 -12.07
CA ALA A 667 1.33 -38.00 -11.80
C ALA A 667 1.87 -37.68 -10.40
N GLY A 668 2.63 -38.60 -9.81
CA GLY A 668 3.29 -38.43 -8.53
C GLY A 668 4.44 -39.41 -8.35
N LEU A 669 5.11 -39.34 -7.20
CA LEU A 669 6.11 -40.31 -6.80
C LEU A 669 5.60 -41.12 -5.62
N LEU A 670 5.95 -42.40 -5.60
CA LEU A 670 5.73 -43.30 -4.48
C LEU A 670 6.99 -44.14 -4.27
N ARG A 671 7.63 -43.99 -3.11
CA ARG A 671 8.91 -44.64 -2.75
C ARG A 671 9.97 -44.45 -3.85
N GLY A 672 10.03 -43.23 -4.37
CA GLY A 672 10.97 -42.83 -5.44
C GLY A 672 10.62 -43.33 -6.85
N LYS A 673 9.52 -44.05 -7.05
CA LYS A 673 9.07 -44.52 -8.37
C LYS A 673 7.89 -43.70 -8.90
N PRO A 674 7.79 -43.45 -10.22
CA PRO A 674 6.65 -42.77 -10.81
C PRO A 674 5.37 -43.58 -10.66
N VAL A 675 4.31 -42.88 -10.24
CA VAL A 675 2.94 -43.37 -10.21
C VAL A 675 2.03 -42.37 -10.93
N ALA A 676 0.90 -42.86 -11.44
CA ALA A 676 -0.10 -42.03 -12.09
C ALA A 676 -1.51 -42.47 -11.72
N ALA A 677 -2.44 -41.52 -11.66
CA ALA A 677 -3.87 -41.78 -11.62
C ALA A 677 -4.47 -41.40 -12.97
N LEU A 678 -5.11 -42.36 -13.64
CA LEU A 678 -5.86 -42.10 -14.86
C LEU A 678 -7.34 -42.09 -14.52
N TRP A 679 -7.96 -40.91 -14.56
CA TRP A 679 -9.37 -40.72 -14.25
C TRP A 679 -10.20 -40.49 -15.50
N SER A 680 -11.27 -41.25 -15.69
CA SER A 680 -12.22 -41.04 -16.79
C SER A 680 -13.42 -40.22 -16.33
N PRO A 681 -13.76 -39.10 -17.01
CA PRO A 681 -14.99 -38.38 -16.75
C PRO A 681 -16.24 -39.20 -17.09
N GLY A 682 -16.19 -40.07 -18.09
CA GLY A 682 -17.30 -40.94 -18.49
C GLY A 682 -17.65 -41.99 -17.42
N SER A 683 -16.65 -42.73 -16.93
CA SER A 683 -16.88 -43.78 -15.92
C SER A 683 -16.86 -43.27 -14.48
N ARG A 684 -16.33 -42.06 -14.25
CA ARG A 684 -16.04 -41.48 -12.92
C ARG A 684 -15.13 -42.36 -12.06
N LYS A 685 -14.25 -43.14 -12.69
CA LYS A 685 -13.28 -43.99 -12.01
C LYS A 685 -11.86 -43.51 -12.29
N ALA A 686 -11.03 -43.56 -11.26
CA ALA A 686 -9.59 -43.42 -11.37
C ALA A 686 -8.92 -44.76 -11.12
N THR A 687 -7.99 -45.14 -11.98
CA THR A 687 -7.11 -46.30 -11.80
C THR A 687 -5.68 -45.83 -11.58
N LEU A 688 -5.02 -46.37 -10.55
CA LEU A 688 -3.62 -46.08 -10.25
C LEU A 688 -2.68 -46.99 -11.04
N TRP A 689 -1.59 -46.41 -11.52
CA TRP A 689 -0.58 -47.05 -12.35
C TRP A 689 0.81 -46.80 -11.77
N ARG A 690 1.71 -47.79 -11.91
CA ARG A 690 3.14 -47.65 -11.57
C ARG A 690 4.00 -47.75 -12.83
N PHE A 691 5.15 -47.07 -12.79
CA PHE A 691 6.13 -47.12 -13.86
C PHE A 691 7.35 -47.96 -13.45
N ASP A 692 7.56 -49.08 -14.15
CA ASP A 692 8.77 -49.92 -14.05
C ASP A 692 9.37 -50.10 -15.46
N GLY A 693 9.59 -48.98 -16.18
CA GLY A 693 9.99 -48.94 -17.60
C GLY A 693 8.81 -48.94 -18.58
N GLN A 694 7.67 -49.47 -18.15
CA GLN A 694 6.36 -49.30 -18.76
C GLN A 694 5.30 -49.09 -17.66
N TRP A 695 4.18 -48.48 -18.02
CA TRP A 695 3.06 -48.27 -17.11
C TRP A 695 2.24 -49.54 -16.94
N ARG A 696 1.92 -49.89 -15.70
CA ARG A 696 1.04 -51.02 -15.36
C ARG A 696 0.06 -50.64 -14.26
N PRO A 697 -1.20 -51.12 -14.29
CA PRO A 697 -2.16 -50.83 -13.24
C PRO A 697 -1.70 -51.48 -11.92
N ILE A 698 -1.96 -50.81 -10.80
CA ILE A 698 -1.63 -51.30 -9.47
C ILE A 698 -2.85 -52.03 -8.89
N PRO A 699 -2.73 -53.32 -8.50
CA PRO A 699 -3.83 -54.04 -7.86
C PRO A 699 -4.36 -53.30 -6.62
N GLY A 700 -5.69 -53.20 -6.50
CA GLY A 700 -6.36 -52.46 -5.42
C GLY A 700 -6.36 -50.94 -5.58
N GLY A 701 -5.80 -50.42 -6.68
CA GLY A 701 -5.67 -48.99 -6.97
C GLY A 701 -6.82 -48.35 -7.74
N THR A 702 -8.03 -48.92 -7.73
CA THR A 702 -9.20 -48.32 -8.41
C THR A 702 -10.13 -47.64 -7.41
N ILE A 703 -10.59 -46.42 -7.73
CA ILE A 703 -11.50 -45.64 -6.89
C ILE A 703 -12.48 -44.84 -7.73
N GLU A 704 -13.68 -44.59 -7.19
CA GLU A 704 -14.65 -43.66 -7.76
C GLU A 704 -14.33 -42.22 -7.32
N ALA A 705 -14.35 -41.29 -8.27
CA ALA A 705 -14.08 -39.89 -8.03
C ALA A 705 -14.83 -39.02 -9.04
N ASN A 706 -15.24 -37.82 -8.61
CA ASN A 706 -15.85 -36.81 -9.48
C ASN A 706 -14.81 -35.88 -10.13
N SER A 707 -13.53 -36.14 -9.90
CA SER A 707 -12.40 -35.39 -10.45
C SER A 707 -11.22 -36.32 -10.73
N PRO A 708 -10.21 -35.86 -11.49
CA PRO A 708 -8.89 -36.47 -11.42
C PRO A 708 -8.39 -36.53 -9.97
N VAL A 709 -7.65 -37.59 -9.65
CA VAL A 709 -7.15 -37.88 -8.30
C VAL A 709 -5.71 -37.41 -8.17
N ALA A 710 -5.48 -36.42 -7.31
CA ALA A 710 -4.15 -35.95 -6.91
C ALA A 710 -3.39 -37.05 -6.15
N LEU A 711 -2.06 -37.12 -6.25
CA LEU A 711 -1.25 -38.15 -5.59
C LEU A 711 -0.08 -37.53 -4.82
N CYS A 712 0.13 -37.95 -3.58
CA CYS A 712 1.36 -37.71 -2.85
C CYS A 712 1.74 -38.89 -1.95
N GLU A 713 3.02 -39.01 -1.64
CA GLU A 713 3.51 -39.99 -0.67
C GLU A 713 3.53 -39.37 0.73
N ASP A 714 2.99 -40.11 1.70
CA ASP A 714 3.35 -39.90 3.10
C ASP A 714 4.79 -40.36 3.28
N THR A 715 5.73 -39.41 3.28
CA THR A 715 7.17 -39.71 3.35
C THR A 715 7.61 -40.27 4.70
N ARG A 716 6.73 -40.30 5.72
CA ARG A 716 7.03 -40.93 7.02
C ARG A 716 6.65 -42.40 7.04
N THR A 717 5.54 -42.77 6.38
CA THR A 717 5.03 -44.15 6.38
C THR A 717 5.28 -44.89 5.06
N GLY A 718 5.64 -44.18 3.99
CA GLY A 718 5.77 -44.73 2.65
C GLY A 718 4.44 -45.18 2.04
N ASN A 719 3.33 -44.61 2.51
CA ASN A 719 1.98 -44.88 2.03
C ASN A 719 1.52 -43.84 1.01
N LEU A 720 0.54 -44.22 0.19
CA LEU A 720 0.00 -43.33 -0.82
C LEU A 720 -1.20 -42.55 -0.27
N ILE A 721 -1.20 -41.24 -0.52
CA ILE A 721 -2.29 -40.32 -0.24
C ILE A 721 -2.85 -39.85 -1.57
N GLY A 722 -4.18 -39.86 -1.69
CA GLY A 722 -4.92 -39.32 -2.82
C GLY A 722 -5.82 -38.19 -2.40
N GLY A 723 -5.77 -37.08 -3.12
CA GLY A 723 -6.76 -36.01 -3.00
C GLY A 723 -7.77 -36.09 -4.13
N LEU A 724 -9.05 -36.03 -3.81
CA LEU A 724 -10.11 -36.14 -4.82
C LEU A 724 -11.36 -35.36 -4.42
N LEU A 725 -12.27 -35.25 -5.38
CA LEU A 725 -13.62 -34.76 -5.16
C LEU A 725 -14.58 -35.95 -5.14
N ALA A 726 -15.35 -36.11 -4.07
CA ALA A 726 -16.29 -37.21 -3.89
C ALA A 726 -17.72 -36.72 -3.68
N SER A 727 -18.69 -37.63 -3.87
CA SER A 727 -20.10 -37.38 -3.53
C SER A 727 -20.34 -37.82 -2.10
N GLN A 728 -21.12 -37.04 -1.35
CA GLN A 728 -21.51 -37.38 0.01
C GLN A 728 -23.04 -37.39 0.13
N GLY A 729 -23.59 -38.56 0.51
CA GLY A 729 -25.02 -38.76 0.74
C GLY A 729 -25.91 -38.45 -0.47
N GLY A 730 -25.38 -38.51 -1.71
CA GLY A 730 -26.07 -38.16 -2.96
C GLY A 730 -26.39 -36.67 -3.15
N LYS A 731 -26.47 -35.89 -2.07
CA LYS A 731 -26.85 -34.48 -2.04
C LYS A 731 -25.67 -33.54 -2.31
N TYR A 732 -24.50 -33.83 -1.73
CA TYR A 732 -23.34 -32.95 -1.82
C TYR A 732 -22.35 -33.52 -2.84
N GLN A 733 -22.25 -32.85 -3.99
CA GLN A 733 -21.31 -33.20 -5.06
C GLN A 733 -20.04 -32.37 -4.92
N GLY A 734 -18.90 -32.93 -5.33
CA GLY A 734 -17.63 -32.20 -5.38
C GLY A 734 -16.98 -31.93 -4.02
N ARG A 735 -17.33 -32.68 -2.97
CA ARG A 735 -16.72 -32.54 -1.63
C ARG A 735 -15.25 -32.94 -1.68
N TRP A 736 -14.37 -32.12 -1.10
CA TRP A 736 -12.95 -32.44 -1.03
C TRP A 736 -12.72 -33.60 -0.05
N ALA A 737 -11.92 -34.57 -0.48
CA ALA A 737 -11.65 -35.77 0.30
C ALA A 737 -10.21 -36.26 0.12
N ILE A 738 -9.74 -36.95 1.16
CA ILE A 738 -8.47 -37.67 1.22
C ILE A 738 -8.77 -39.16 1.23
N GLN A 739 -8.12 -39.89 0.33
CA GLN A 739 -8.07 -41.34 0.33
C GLN A 739 -6.66 -41.79 0.66
N ARG A 740 -6.51 -42.71 1.62
CA ARG A 740 -5.21 -43.32 1.94
C ARG A 740 -5.15 -44.75 1.42
N TRP A 741 -3.97 -45.18 0.98
CA TRP A 741 -3.68 -46.57 0.67
C TRP A 741 -2.44 -47.04 1.40
N LEU A 742 -2.56 -48.17 2.09
CA LEU A 742 -1.44 -48.91 2.62
C LEU A 742 -0.74 -49.64 1.48
N VAL A 743 0.55 -49.39 1.32
CA VAL A 743 1.38 -50.01 0.27
C VAL A 743 1.96 -51.31 0.80
N GLN A 744 1.53 -52.43 0.24
CA GLN A 744 1.99 -53.77 0.60
C GLN A 744 3.41 -54.05 0.07
N GLY A 745 4.06 -55.09 0.60
CA GLY A 745 5.41 -55.48 0.20
C GLY A 745 5.55 -55.86 -1.29
N ASP A 746 4.48 -56.37 -1.92
CA ASP A 746 4.42 -56.68 -3.35
C ASP A 746 4.05 -55.46 -4.23
N GLY A 747 3.84 -54.30 -3.60
CA GLY A 747 3.43 -53.06 -4.24
C GLY A 747 1.94 -52.97 -4.58
N SER A 748 1.11 -53.91 -4.13
CA SER A 748 -0.35 -53.77 -4.18
C SER A 748 -0.84 -52.75 -3.14
N LEU A 749 -2.06 -52.23 -3.35
CA LEU A 749 -2.64 -51.19 -2.52
C LEU A 749 -3.85 -51.72 -1.74
N VAL A 750 -3.85 -51.50 -0.43
CA VAL A 750 -5.02 -51.73 0.42
C VAL A 750 -5.65 -50.39 0.76
N ARG A 751 -6.88 -50.19 0.31
CA ARG A 751 -7.62 -48.93 0.47
C ARG A 751 -8.07 -48.73 1.93
N GLY A 752 -7.71 -47.59 2.51
CA GLY A 752 -8.22 -47.14 3.82
C GLY A 752 -9.57 -46.42 3.72
N PRO A 753 -10.06 -45.80 4.81
CA PRO A 753 -11.25 -44.99 4.77
C PRO A 753 -11.06 -43.72 3.90
N LEU A 754 -12.18 -43.22 3.38
CA LEU A 754 -12.25 -41.91 2.72
C LEU A 754 -12.56 -40.86 3.79
N GLU A 755 -11.75 -39.81 3.86
CA GLU A 755 -11.87 -38.73 4.85
C GLU A 755 -12.25 -37.43 4.14
N PHE A 756 -13.39 -36.82 4.47
CA PHE A 756 -13.73 -35.51 3.94
C PHE A 756 -12.90 -34.40 4.62
N VAL A 757 -12.43 -33.44 3.82
CA VAL A 757 -11.90 -32.17 4.34
C VAL A 757 -13.04 -31.47 5.08
N GLU A 758 -12.74 -30.97 6.28
CA GLU A 758 -13.70 -30.47 7.27
C GLU A 758 -14.70 -31.51 7.84
N GLY A 759 -14.47 -32.79 7.56
CA GLY A 759 -15.31 -33.90 8.05
C GLY A 759 -16.69 -33.97 7.41
N GLU A 760 -17.54 -34.87 7.93
CA GLU A 760 -18.86 -35.15 7.35
C GLU A 760 -19.80 -33.91 7.38
N ARG A 761 -19.64 -33.02 8.35
CA ARG A 761 -20.46 -31.79 8.48
C ARG A 761 -19.85 -30.57 7.77
N GLY A 762 -18.66 -30.72 7.19
CA GLY A 762 -17.91 -29.66 6.51
C GLY A 762 -18.54 -29.17 5.20
N GLY A 763 -18.06 -28.02 4.71
CA GLY A 763 -18.56 -27.38 3.49
C GLY A 763 -17.58 -27.40 2.31
N ALA A 764 -16.31 -27.70 2.57
CA ALA A 764 -15.23 -27.73 1.59
C ALA A 764 -15.59 -28.54 0.34
N ARG A 765 -15.68 -27.84 -0.80
CA ARG A 765 -16.07 -28.39 -2.10
C ARG A 765 -15.47 -27.58 -3.24
N GLY A 766 -15.32 -28.23 -4.40
CA GLY A 766 -14.71 -27.60 -5.55
C GLY A 766 -14.97 -28.34 -6.85
N VAL A 767 -14.18 -28.01 -7.85
CA VAL A 767 -14.22 -28.63 -9.18
C VAL A 767 -12.82 -28.72 -9.80
N GLY A 768 -12.63 -29.70 -10.68
CA GLY A 768 -11.37 -29.93 -11.37
C GLY A 768 -10.38 -30.76 -10.56
N ARG A 769 -9.15 -30.87 -11.09
CA ARG A 769 -8.03 -31.60 -10.48
C ARG A 769 -7.54 -30.87 -9.22
N PRO A 770 -7.50 -31.51 -8.03
CA PRO A 770 -6.82 -30.97 -6.86
C PRO A 770 -5.30 -31.22 -6.94
N THR A 771 -4.55 -30.65 -6.01
CA THR A 771 -3.17 -31.04 -5.69
C THR A 771 -3.09 -31.41 -4.22
N VAL A 772 -2.37 -32.48 -3.88
CA VAL A 772 -2.04 -32.81 -2.50
C VAL A 772 -0.55 -32.86 -2.29
N LEU A 773 -0.09 -32.33 -1.17
CA LEU A 773 1.31 -32.38 -0.75
C LEU A 773 1.37 -32.88 0.70
N PHE A 774 2.44 -33.56 1.06
CA PHE A 774 2.67 -34.01 2.43
C PHE A 774 3.86 -33.25 3.03
N ASP A 775 3.66 -32.71 4.22
CA ASP A 775 4.66 -32.00 4.99
C ASP A 775 5.14 -32.89 6.14
N SER A 776 6.42 -33.25 6.09
CA SER A 776 7.09 -34.05 7.11
C SER A 776 8.00 -33.22 8.02
N SER A 777 7.95 -31.89 7.94
CA SER A 777 8.72 -30.98 8.79
C SER A 777 8.37 -31.12 10.28
N LYS A 778 9.18 -30.47 11.15
CA LYS A 778 8.89 -30.42 12.60
C LYS A 778 7.59 -29.66 12.89
N ASP A 779 7.36 -28.56 12.16
CA ASP A 779 6.22 -27.66 12.38
C ASP A 779 4.89 -28.33 11.97
N ALA A 780 4.96 -29.38 11.14
CA ALA A 780 3.83 -30.24 10.84
C ALA A 780 3.41 -31.18 11.99
N GLY A 781 4.22 -31.30 13.05
CA GLY A 781 3.99 -32.20 14.18
C GLY A 781 4.39 -33.65 13.90
N LYS A 782 4.19 -34.54 14.90
CA LYS A 782 4.66 -35.95 14.88
C LYS A 782 4.01 -36.87 13.83
N ASN A 783 2.88 -36.48 13.25
CA ASN A 783 2.21 -37.24 12.19
C ASN A 783 2.44 -36.64 10.80
N GLY A 784 3.09 -35.48 10.70
CA GLY A 784 3.10 -34.68 9.48
C GLY A 784 1.72 -34.08 9.21
N ARG A 785 1.59 -33.36 8.09
CA ARG A 785 0.29 -32.83 7.65
C ARG A 785 0.13 -32.90 6.15
N ILE A 786 -1.13 -32.99 5.73
CA ILE A 786 -1.51 -32.90 4.32
C ILE A 786 -1.87 -31.46 4.00
N TRP A 787 -1.40 -30.98 2.85
CA TRP A 787 -1.87 -29.79 2.18
C TRP A 787 -2.71 -30.18 0.97
N PHE A 788 -3.82 -29.50 0.74
CA PHE A 788 -4.78 -29.76 -0.33
C PHE A 788 -5.11 -28.45 -1.03
N PHE A 789 -4.78 -28.35 -2.31
CA PHE A 789 -5.03 -27.16 -3.14
C PHE A 789 -6.09 -27.50 -4.17
N CYS A 790 -7.11 -26.66 -4.31
CA CYS A 790 -8.15 -26.88 -5.31
C CYS A 790 -8.87 -25.59 -5.68
N ARG A 791 -9.48 -25.60 -6.86
CA ARG A 791 -10.43 -24.56 -7.27
C ARG A 791 -11.75 -24.77 -6.54
N GLY A 792 -12.34 -23.70 -6.02
CA GLY A 792 -13.64 -23.70 -5.37
C GLY A 792 -14.78 -24.10 -6.30
N GLY A 793 -15.97 -24.30 -5.74
CA GLY A 793 -17.17 -24.62 -6.50
C GLY A 793 -17.61 -23.46 -7.41
N GLU A 794 -18.35 -23.77 -8.48
CA GLU A 794 -18.87 -22.77 -9.41
C GLU A 794 -20.25 -22.26 -8.94
N TRP A 795 -20.44 -20.94 -8.93
CA TRP A 795 -21.73 -20.26 -8.73
C TRP A 795 -21.86 -19.18 -9.80
N GLY A 796 -22.83 -19.30 -10.72
CA GLY A 796 -22.98 -18.32 -11.81
C GLY A 796 -21.87 -18.44 -12.87
N SER A 797 -21.13 -17.35 -13.11
CA SER A 797 -20.03 -17.30 -14.09
C SER A 797 -19.00 -18.41 -13.79
N LYS A 798 -18.52 -19.15 -14.79
CA LYS A 798 -17.71 -20.39 -14.67
C LYS A 798 -16.28 -20.24 -14.08
N ARG A 799 -16.03 -19.19 -13.30
CA ARG A 799 -14.77 -18.90 -12.59
C ARG A 799 -14.98 -19.06 -11.09
N SER A 800 -13.95 -19.50 -10.38
CA SER A 800 -14.00 -19.64 -8.91
C SER A 800 -12.65 -19.33 -8.29
N VAL A 801 -12.66 -18.93 -7.02
CA VAL A 801 -11.46 -18.67 -6.22
C VAL A 801 -10.72 -19.99 -5.98
N CYS A 802 -9.41 -19.90 -5.79
CA CYS A 802 -8.61 -21.05 -5.42
C CYS A 802 -8.37 -21.09 -3.91
N PHE A 803 -8.35 -22.30 -3.38
CA PHE A 803 -8.27 -22.55 -1.95
C PHE A 803 -7.09 -23.44 -1.62
N VAL A 804 -6.60 -23.27 -0.40
CA VAL A 804 -5.69 -24.18 0.27
C VAL A 804 -6.33 -24.66 1.56
N ALA A 805 -6.31 -25.97 1.77
CA ALA A 805 -6.67 -26.60 3.02
C ALA A 805 -5.46 -27.35 3.58
N HIS A 806 -5.24 -27.31 4.90
CA HIS A 806 -4.19 -28.12 5.51
C HIS A 806 -4.66 -28.76 6.83
N GLN A 807 -4.09 -29.92 7.13
CA GLN A 807 -4.40 -30.63 8.35
C GLN A 807 -3.76 -29.97 9.57
N VAL A 808 -4.52 -29.94 10.67
CA VAL A 808 -4.09 -29.48 11.98
C VAL A 808 -4.31 -30.56 13.03
N ALA A 809 -3.58 -30.50 14.14
CA ALA A 809 -3.68 -31.49 15.21
C ALA A 809 -5.00 -31.39 16.00
N ASP A 810 -5.63 -30.22 16.01
CA ASP A 810 -6.88 -29.98 16.73
C ASP A 810 -8.10 -30.43 15.93
N ALA A 811 -8.64 -31.60 16.29
CA ALA A 811 -9.85 -32.14 15.66
C ALA A 811 -11.11 -31.30 15.91
N ASN A 812 -11.14 -30.44 16.93
CA ASN A 812 -12.29 -29.56 17.18
C ASN A 812 -12.33 -28.39 16.19
N LYS A 813 -11.20 -28.04 15.57
CA LYS A 813 -11.12 -27.04 14.52
C LYS A 813 -11.46 -27.68 13.17
N SER A 814 -12.72 -27.55 12.77
CA SER A 814 -13.26 -28.09 11.51
C SER A 814 -12.79 -29.51 11.21
N ASN A 815 -12.90 -30.42 12.18
CA ASN A 815 -12.47 -31.82 12.05
C ASN A 815 -10.99 -32.00 11.66
N GLY A 816 -10.10 -31.14 12.20
CA GLY A 816 -8.66 -31.20 11.97
C GLY A 816 -8.20 -30.53 10.69
N TRP A 817 -8.92 -29.51 10.21
CA TRP A 817 -8.59 -28.80 8.97
C TRP A 817 -8.69 -27.28 9.12
N LEU A 818 -7.77 -26.57 8.49
CA LEU A 818 -7.89 -25.14 8.18
C LEU A 818 -8.06 -24.98 6.67
N VAL A 819 -9.08 -24.24 6.24
CA VAL A 819 -9.38 -23.96 4.83
C VAL A 819 -9.31 -22.45 4.60
N LYS A 820 -8.56 -22.03 3.59
CA LYS A 820 -8.23 -20.63 3.31
C LYS A 820 -8.37 -20.32 1.82
N MET A 821 -8.78 -19.11 1.48
CA MET A 821 -8.65 -18.58 0.11
C MET A 821 -7.20 -18.19 -0.16
N LEU A 822 -6.72 -18.46 -1.37
CA LEU A 822 -5.43 -17.95 -1.82
C LEU A 822 -5.60 -16.55 -2.40
N TYR A 823 -4.76 -15.65 -1.91
CA TYR A 823 -4.75 -14.21 -2.13
C TYR A 823 -6.01 -13.47 -1.68
N ASP A 824 -7.11 -13.58 -2.43
CA ASP A 824 -8.33 -12.80 -2.26
C ASP A 824 -9.49 -13.39 -3.08
N GLU A 825 -10.69 -12.83 -2.88
CA GLU A 825 -11.92 -13.18 -3.59
C GLU A 825 -11.91 -12.82 -5.09
N TRP A 826 -10.98 -11.97 -5.51
CA TRP A 826 -10.81 -11.53 -6.91
C TRP A 826 -9.89 -12.47 -7.70
N THR A 827 -9.10 -13.29 -7.00
CA THR A 827 -8.17 -14.26 -7.57
C THR A 827 -8.90 -15.50 -8.06
N THR A 828 -9.64 -15.32 -9.16
CA THR A 828 -10.47 -16.37 -9.75
C THR A 828 -9.80 -17.04 -10.95
N SER A 829 -10.16 -18.31 -11.18
CA SER A 829 -9.62 -19.15 -12.26
C SER A 829 -10.72 -20.01 -12.91
N ARG A 830 -10.55 -20.33 -14.20
CA ARG A 830 -11.33 -21.38 -14.92
C ARG A 830 -10.63 -22.73 -14.98
N SER A 831 -9.36 -22.78 -14.59
CA SER A 831 -8.50 -23.95 -14.66
C SER A 831 -8.13 -24.40 -13.26
N SER A 832 -7.90 -25.68 -13.06
CA SER A 832 -7.33 -26.21 -11.82
C SER A 832 -5.97 -25.58 -11.54
N PRO A 833 -5.69 -25.14 -10.30
CA PRO A 833 -4.36 -24.75 -9.91
C PRO A 833 -3.47 -25.98 -9.69
N HIS A 834 -2.16 -25.75 -9.57
CA HIS A 834 -1.21 -26.78 -9.16
C HIS A 834 -0.23 -26.24 -8.12
N ALA A 835 0.26 -27.10 -7.24
CA ALA A 835 1.24 -26.75 -6.21
C ALA A 835 2.40 -27.75 -6.18
N ALA A 836 3.58 -27.33 -5.73
CA ALA A 836 4.73 -28.22 -5.53
C ALA A 836 5.69 -27.67 -4.46
N TRP A 837 6.32 -28.56 -3.69
CA TRP A 837 7.39 -28.18 -2.75
C TRP A 837 8.58 -27.55 -3.47
N PHE A 838 9.02 -26.37 -3.03
CA PHE A 838 10.08 -25.58 -3.63
C PHE A 838 10.76 -24.70 -2.58
N ASP A 839 12.09 -24.76 -2.50
CA ASP A 839 12.90 -23.87 -1.66
C ASP A 839 12.41 -23.74 -0.19
N GLY A 840 11.98 -24.86 0.42
CA GLY A 840 11.47 -24.88 1.80
C GLY A 840 10.05 -24.35 1.97
N ASP A 841 9.34 -24.07 0.89
CA ASP A 841 7.96 -23.59 0.84
C ASP A 841 7.20 -24.26 -0.33
N ILE A 842 6.06 -23.72 -0.73
CA ILE A 842 5.23 -24.25 -1.82
C ILE A 842 5.17 -23.24 -2.97
N LEU A 843 5.52 -23.68 -4.18
CA LEU A 843 5.12 -22.98 -5.40
C LEU A 843 3.64 -23.24 -5.65
N TYR A 844 2.92 -22.19 -6.03
CA TYR A 844 1.50 -22.25 -6.35
C TYR A 844 1.25 -21.59 -7.71
N ALA A 845 0.64 -22.30 -8.66
CA ALA A 845 0.38 -21.80 -10.00
C ALA A 845 -1.11 -21.86 -10.35
N TYR A 846 -1.61 -20.80 -10.98
CA TYR A 846 -2.99 -20.70 -11.42
C TYR A 846 -3.13 -19.79 -12.65
N ARG A 847 -4.27 -19.89 -13.34
CA ARG A 847 -4.57 -19.12 -14.54
C ARG A 847 -5.63 -18.07 -14.23
N TRP A 848 -5.28 -16.80 -14.37
CA TRP A 848 -6.16 -15.65 -14.12
C TRP A 848 -7.39 -15.66 -15.04
N ALA A 849 -8.53 -15.23 -14.49
CA ALA A 849 -9.80 -15.16 -15.20
C ALA A 849 -10.61 -13.91 -14.81
N ASP A 850 -10.56 -12.86 -15.61
CA ASP A 850 -11.36 -11.64 -15.42
C ASP A 850 -12.21 -11.25 -16.65
N ASP A 851 -12.25 -12.12 -17.68
CA ASP A 851 -12.92 -11.87 -18.96
C ASP A 851 -12.31 -10.69 -19.76
N SER A 852 -11.18 -10.12 -19.33
CA SER A 852 -10.48 -9.08 -20.08
C SER A 852 -9.57 -9.69 -21.16
N PRO A 853 -9.53 -9.13 -22.39
CA PRO A 853 -8.62 -9.61 -23.43
C PRO A 853 -7.14 -9.61 -23.00
N GLN A 854 -6.77 -8.68 -22.13
CA GLN A 854 -5.40 -8.47 -21.67
C GLN A 854 -4.98 -9.55 -20.66
N ASN A 855 -5.75 -9.71 -19.58
CA ASN A 855 -5.33 -10.55 -18.44
C ASN A 855 -5.94 -11.95 -18.46
N ASP A 856 -7.01 -12.19 -19.22
CA ASP A 856 -7.64 -13.50 -19.25
C ASP A 856 -6.69 -14.55 -19.80
N GLY A 857 -6.53 -15.63 -19.02
CA GLY A 857 -5.65 -16.73 -19.32
C GLY A 857 -4.18 -16.52 -19.02
N VAL A 858 -3.81 -15.40 -18.38
CA VAL A 858 -2.45 -15.18 -17.88
C VAL A 858 -2.16 -16.17 -16.75
N LEU A 859 -0.99 -16.79 -16.80
CA LEU A 859 -0.50 -17.73 -15.80
C LEU A 859 0.32 -16.98 -14.76
N HIS A 860 -0.05 -17.16 -13.50
CA HIS A 860 0.68 -16.64 -12.35
C HIS A 860 1.31 -17.76 -11.53
N VAL A 861 2.44 -17.45 -10.94
CA VAL A 861 3.12 -18.30 -9.96
C VAL A 861 3.38 -17.49 -8.69
N GLY A 862 2.92 -18.01 -7.56
CA GLY A 862 3.28 -17.58 -6.20
C GLY A 862 4.33 -18.50 -5.61
N TYR A 863 5.12 -17.96 -4.67
CA TYR A 863 6.30 -18.59 -4.06
C TYR A 863 6.13 -18.93 -2.58
N ARG A 864 4.99 -18.56 -1.96
CA ARG A 864 4.65 -18.80 -0.56
C ARG A 864 3.32 -19.54 -0.42
N GLY A 865 3.14 -20.63 -1.14
CA GLY A 865 1.88 -21.38 -1.13
C GLY A 865 1.46 -21.93 0.23
N THR A 866 2.35 -21.92 1.24
CA THR A 866 1.99 -22.18 2.65
C THR A 866 1.25 -21.02 3.32
N GLY A 867 1.47 -19.80 2.83
CA GLY A 867 1.00 -18.55 3.43
C GLY A 867 2.04 -17.79 4.25
N ILE A 868 3.21 -18.39 4.48
CA ILE A 868 4.23 -17.88 5.41
C ILE A 868 5.03 -16.74 4.77
N GLU A 869 4.92 -15.54 5.32
CA GLU A 869 5.65 -14.35 4.87
C GLU A 869 6.98 -14.14 5.62
N GLU A 870 7.90 -13.39 5.02
CA GLU A 870 9.22 -13.09 5.61
C GLU A 870 9.21 -11.77 6.40
N GLU A 871 8.34 -10.85 6.01
CA GLU A 871 8.18 -9.55 6.60
C GLU A 871 7.67 -9.68 8.05
N PRO A 872 8.16 -8.82 8.96
CA PRO A 872 7.61 -8.75 10.31
C PRO A 872 6.19 -8.18 10.28
N MET A 873 5.39 -8.56 11.27
CA MET A 873 4.08 -7.97 11.55
C MET A 873 3.96 -7.65 13.05
N GLY A 874 3.14 -6.66 13.39
CA GLY A 874 2.99 -6.19 14.76
C GLY A 874 1.67 -5.47 14.97
N ASP A 875 1.49 -4.96 16.18
CA ASP A 875 0.39 -4.08 16.53
C ASP A 875 0.78 -2.62 16.27
N PHE A 876 -0.20 -1.78 15.96
CA PHE A 876 -0.02 -0.36 15.69
C PHE A 876 -0.96 0.47 16.56
N ASP A 877 -0.46 1.60 17.07
CA ASP A 877 -1.25 2.54 17.88
C ASP A 877 -2.10 3.44 16.97
N ASP A 878 -3.21 2.90 16.47
CA ASP A 878 -4.18 3.65 15.65
C ASP A 878 -4.65 4.90 16.36
N VAL A 879 -5.08 4.75 17.63
CA VAL A 879 -5.68 5.83 18.39
C VAL A 879 -4.70 6.97 18.58
N GLY A 880 -3.47 6.68 19.00
CA GLY A 880 -2.46 7.71 19.14
C GLY A 880 -2.02 8.30 17.80
N PHE A 881 -2.02 7.52 16.72
CA PHE A 881 -1.74 8.03 15.38
C PHE A 881 -2.80 9.02 14.91
N VAL A 882 -4.09 8.68 15.05
CA VAL A 882 -5.21 9.55 14.68
C VAL A 882 -5.09 10.90 15.40
N LYS A 883 -4.82 10.88 16.70
CA LYS A 883 -4.73 12.10 17.54
C LYS A 883 -3.50 12.97 17.28
N ARG A 884 -2.36 12.37 16.90
CA ARG A 884 -1.10 13.12 16.75
C ARG A 884 -0.78 13.48 15.30
N PHE A 885 -1.44 12.80 14.36
CA PHE A 885 -1.15 12.91 12.94
C PHE A 885 -2.44 12.90 12.12
N GLY A 886 -3.29 11.90 12.29
CA GLY A 886 -4.43 11.66 11.40
C GLY A 886 -5.34 12.87 11.18
N LEU A 887 -5.93 13.38 12.26
CA LEU A 887 -6.90 14.48 12.23
C LEU A 887 -6.32 15.75 11.61
N ARG A 888 -5.23 16.28 12.17
CA ARG A 888 -4.59 17.49 11.62
C ARG A 888 -4.11 17.37 10.17
N HIS A 889 -3.86 16.15 9.66
CA HIS A 889 -3.40 15.95 8.28
C HIS A 889 -4.52 15.62 7.28
N SER A 890 -5.72 15.26 7.75
CA SER A 890 -6.83 14.89 6.85
C SER A 890 -7.57 16.07 6.24
N ILE A 891 -7.52 17.24 6.90
CA ILE A 891 -8.15 18.48 6.47
C ILE A 891 -7.14 19.64 6.34
N LEU A 892 -5.93 19.35 5.84
CA LEU A 892 -4.88 20.37 5.66
C LEU A 892 -5.24 21.47 4.66
N TYR A 893 -6.05 21.13 3.65
CA TYR A 893 -6.23 22.00 2.50
C TYR A 893 -7.61 22.67 2.50
N LEU A 894 -7.62 23.99 2.65
CA LEU A 894 -8.86 24.77 2.54
C LEU A 894 -9.35 24.85 1.10
N GLY A 895 -10.67 24.76 0.93
CA GLY A 895 -11.35 25.13 -0.30
C GLY A 895 -11.29 26.64 -0.54
N ALA A 896 -11.57 27.08 -1.77
CA ALA A 896 -11.70 28.51 -2.04
C ALA A 896 -12.90 29.07 -1.25
N ASP A 897 -12.73 30.24 -0.65
CA ASP A 897 -13.89 31.04 -0.26
C ASP A 897 -14.65 31.40 -1.54
N GLU A 898 -15.99 31.51 -1.52
CA GLU A 898 -16.79 31.78 -2.73
C GLU A 898 -16.33 33.09 -3.40
N ARG A 899 -15.33 33.02 -4.28
CA ARG A 899 -15.06 34.10 -5.22
C ARG A 899 -16.28 34.10 -6.14
N PRO A 900 -17.01 35.23 -6.31
CA PRO A 900 -18.02 35.30 -7.33
C PRO A 900 -17.33 34.90 -8.62
N ARG A 901 -17.76 33.78 -9.24
CA ARG A 901 -17.30 33.38 -10.56
C ARG A 901 -17.52 34.60 -11.45
N LEU A 902 -16.43 35.32 -11.76
CA LEU A 902 -16.47 36.40 -12.73
C LEU A 902 -17.02 35.76 -14.01
N ARG A 903 -18.24 36.19 -14.36
CA ARG A 903 -18.95 35.72 -15.55
C ARG A 903 -18.20 36.11 -16.82
#